data_AF-A0A2K4ZMM8-F1
#
_entry.id   AF-A0A2K4ZMM8-F1
#
_cell.length_a   1.000
_cell.length_b   1.000
_cell.length_c   1.000
_cell.angle_alpha   90.00
_cell.angle_beta   90.00
_cell.angle_gamma   90.00
#
_symmetry.space_group_name_H-M   'P 1'
#
loop_
_entity.id
_entity.type
_entity.pdbx_description
1 polymer ?
#
loop_
_entity_poly.entity_id
_entity_poly.type
_entity_poly.pdbx_seq_one_letter_code
_entity_poly.pdbx_strand_id
1 'polypeptide(L)'
;MCAVEDKLEETSGEKALKDKLAEMQEVLRNGNKPPIFFIGSGLSRRYLNAPNWEELLKCIAVKAKCNYKEVERLCNNEFEEIAQELEYFCFKNANECEEIGHRQIIRKMIADILQEKVEKYIKENNGQMNEEFNKKIEERLHKIEKLTEDNDIQYAREYDDITNEIKEYTYNIKKAIEIKEFQKINPKAIITTNYDTLLENIIFKQRCNVRIGQKEFSSILDEHKIDLYKIHGCVTKPESIIITKEDYDNFFRKSKYLYSKIFTLLWEYPVVFIGYSISDRNIKDILTAMIDIMTVNDKKKFLERIWIVDFVKHEEDEGVTEKEIELLNGKKIKVCCFCLKYYDKFYKAINEIGFSQQFGELKFTTSKNVIELLIEPLYQQQEKLKVVTRELLQNALDACKMKGVSADIKIRISEGDDKDSGKMFLEIEDNGIGMNPQELRENFLTVGKSNKNNSNKGLVGKYGIGILSVFLIGDYAEVYTKKSDNVLLPLKIYIEGNEKRVEWLDGNPDIGKGKKSFTIVKIRLNGEMHEKLRKENLKDILKVLGLEMYVTKQEYNISVEYNNEKKEIPKINKEEWFLEISPNIKIYKGEWIKEDESELMENEKCLKKILDRNELVLYNDLISPAKYKDELPKYKQLNNIKIPFVMLDVTETDSKEIVTDLSRSSVQIAGIFMDNIAKGIYTLEIEKIVGVLREYKDKAETNKADSYELLKKVRESSEIVRNNIDILLSGNKLVFCKANWEHINVWGSESATRKIADKFNKPVLWYELFMVKSSVSECIEKNYLICISVRYLERYICEATSPQNGLRKEALLKILHRLGFQEKQESDSSTSIWQFVKENRQRIRAAYAEQAPNGLLWLKERFDPGEVDFTNDYFTICESSWISKCLDNAFYEIFRTEIEEKSLNEIVAIHE
;
A
#
# COMPACT_ATOMS: atom_id res chain seq x y z
N MET A 1 -21.79 -19.16 -35.73
CA MET A 1 -23.26 -19.18 -35.72
C MET A 1 -23.74 -18.84 -34.33
N CYS A 2 -23.77 -17.55 -34.03
CA CYS A 2 -24.63 -16.97 -32.99
C CYS A 2 -25.89 -16.46 -33.69
N ALA A 3 -27.01 -16.42 -32.96
CA ALA A 3 -28.36 -16.06 -33.40
C ALA A 3 -29.20 -17.21 -33.98
N VAL A 4 -29.69 -18.08 -33.08
CA VAL A 4 -31.12 -18.39 -32.88
C VAL A 4 -31.23 -18.90 -31.43
N GLU A 5 -31.43 -18.00 -30.46
CA GLU A 5 -32.01 -18.42 -29.17
C GLU A 5 -33.52 -18.42 -29.38
N ASP A 6 -34.06 -19.63 -29.58
CA ASP A 6 -35.48 -19.86 -29.56
C ASP A 6 -36.06 -19.38 -28.23
N LYS A 7 -37.11 -18.57 -28.30
CA LYS A 7 -38.12 -18.48 -27.24
C LYS A 7 -38.87 -19.82 -27.19
N LEU A 8 -38.22 -20.84 -26.62
CA LEU A 8 -38.91 -22.03 -26.13
C LEU A 8 -39.55 -21.66 -24.78
N GLU A 9 -40.85 -21.93 -24.63
CA GLU A 9 -41.51 -21.84 -23.33
C GLU A 9 -40.72 -22.69 -22.32
N GLU A 10 -40.19 -22.07 -21.25
CA GLU A 10 -39.53 -22.79 -20.15
C GLU A 10 -40.46 -23.90 -19.67
N THR A 11 -39.98 -25.15 -19.74
CA THR A 11 -40.79 -26.29 -19.31
C THR A 11 -41.06 -26.21 -17.81
N SER A 12 -42.21 -26.72 -17.35
CA SER A 12 -42.59 -26.76 -15.91
C SER A 12 -41.49 -27.39 -15.03
N GLY A 13 -40.73 -28.36 -15.57
CA GLY A 13 -39.61 -29.03 -14.91
C GLY A 13 -38.36 -28.16 -14.73
N GLU A 14 -37.99 -27.36 -15.72
CA GLU A 14 -36.82 -26.46 -15.64
C GLU A 14 -37.02 -25.34 -14.62
N LYS A 15 -38.23 -24.78 -14.57
CA LYS A 15 -38.60 -23.77 -13.57
C LYS A 15 -38.55 -24.35 -12.15
N ALA A 16 -39.14 -25.54 -11.95
CA ALA A 16 -39.10 -26.22 -10.66
C ALA A 16 -37.66 -26.55 -10.20
N LEU A 17 -36.79 -26.94 -11.13
CA LEU A 17 -35.37 -27.16 -10.86
C LEU A 17 -34.66 -25.88 -10.39
N LYS A 18 -34.87 -24.77 -11.10
CA LYS A 18 -34.27 -23.47 -10.76
C LYS A 18 -34.74 -22.95 -9.40
N ASP A 19 -36.05 -23.01 -9.14
CA ASP A 19 -36.64 -22.57 -7.87
C ASP A 19 -36.08 -23.39 -6.70
N LYS A 20 -35.93 -24.70 -6.87
CA LYS A 20 -35.46 -25.58 -5.79
C LYS A 20 -33.95 -25.52 -5.58
N LEU A 21 -33.17 -25.23 -6.63
CA LEU A 21 -31.76 -24.87 -6.49
C LEU A 21 -31.61 -23.56 -5.69
N ALA A 22 -32.44 -22.54 -5.96
CA ALA A 22 -32.42 -21.29 -5.21
C ALA A 22 -32.77 -21.50 -3.73
N GLU A 23 -33.75 -22.35 -3.42
CA GLU A 23 -34.08 -22.72 -2.04
C GLU A 23 -32.91 -23.43 -1.34
N MET A 24 -32.24 -24.38 -2.02
CA MET A 24 -31.02 -25.00 -1.48
C MET A 24 -29.95 -23.95 -1.19
N GLN A 25 -29.73 -23.00 -2.10
CA GLN A 25 -28.78 -21.91 -1.89
C GLN A 25 -29.13 -21.06 -0.67
N GLU A 26 -30.41 -20.75 -0.46
CA GLU A 26 -30.89 -20.01 0.71
C GLU A 26 -30.63 -20.78 2.02
N VAL A 27 -30.94 -22.08 2.06
CA VAL A 27 -30.65 -22.94 3.23
C VAL A 27 -29.15 -22.95 3.54
N LEU A 28 -28.31 -23.05 2.52
CA LEU A 28 -26.85 -23.04 2.67
C LEU A 28 -26.30 -21.67 3.12
N ARG A 29 -26.86 -20.56 2.60
CA ARG A 29 -26.49 -19.19 3.02
C ARG A 29 -26.88 -18.94 4.49
N ASN A 30 -28.13 -19.24 4.85
CA ASN A 30 -28.65 -19.05 6.21
C ASN A 30 -27.93 -19.93 7.24
N GLY A 31 -27.55 -21.14 6.86
CA GLY A 31 -26.80 -22.05 7.72
C GLY A 31 -25.34 -21.65 7.93
N ASN A 32 -24.78 -20.81 7.05
CA ASN A 32 -23.37 -20.39 6.99
C ASN A 32 -22.39 -21.56 7.22
N LYS A 33 -22.69 -22.72 6.63
CA LYS A 33 -21.90 -23.94 6.75
C LYS A 33 -21.75 -24.60 5.38
N PRO A 34 -20.52 -24.89 4.93
CA PRO A 34 -20.33 -25.62 3.69
C PRO A 34 -20.88 -27.05 3.81
N PRO A 35 -21.44 -27.61 2.73
CA PRO A 35 -22.02 -28.95 2.77
C PRO A 35 -20.93 -30.02 2.94
N ILE A 36 -21.35 -31.19 3.45
CA ILE A 36 -20.59 -32.43 3.34
C ILE A 36 -21.09 -33.23 2.15
N PHE A 37 -20.18 -33.86 1.43
CA PHE A 37 -20.51 -34.66 0.25
C PHE A 37 -20.37 -36.15 0.54
N PHE A 38 -21.44 -36.90 0.28
CA PHE A 38 -21.42 -38.36 0.23
C PHE A 38 -21.35 -38.81 -1.22
N ILE A 39 -20.21 -39.36 -1.61
CA ILE A 39 -19.93 -39.71 -3.00
C ILE A 39 -19.83 -41.21 -3.14
N GLY A 40 -20.66 -41.78 -4.01
CA GLY A 40 -20.69 -43.22 -4.25
C GLY A 40 -20.26 -43.59 -5.67
N SER A 41 -20.40 -44.88 -5.99
CA SER A 41 -19.82 -45.46 -7.20
C SER A 41 -20.48 -44.97 -8.48
N GLY A 42 -21.66 -44.33 -8.39
CA GLY A 42 -22.28 -43.64 -9.52
C GLY A 42 -21.38 -42.56 -10.11
N LEU A 43 -20.56 -41.88 -9.30
CA LEU A 43 -19.60 -40.88 -9.78
C LEU A 43 -18.45 -41.54 -10.56
N SER A 44 -17.87 -42.62 -10.03
CA SER A 44 -16.80 -43.38 -10.68
C SER A 44 -17.29 -44.06 -11.96
N ARG A 45 -18.52 -44.58 -11.96
CA ARG A 45 -19.19 -45.11 -13.17
C ARG A 45 -19.36 -44.02 -14.21
N ARG A 46 -19.77 -42.81 -13.81
CA ARG A 46 -19.99 -41.68 -14.72
C ARG A 46 -18.69 -41.21 -15.40
N TYR A 47 -17.62 -41.02 -14.64
CA TYR A 47 -16.40 -40.38 -15.16
C TYR A 47 -15.30 -41.36 -15.56
N LEU A 48 -15.16 -42.48 -14.87
CA LEU A 48 -14.12 -43.48 -15.16
C LEU A 48 -14.63 -44.68 -15.96
N ASN A 49 -15.95 -44.78 -16.20
CA ASN A 49 -16.59 -46.02 -16.66
C ASN A 49 -16.16 -47.22 -15.80
N ALA A 50 -16.09 -46.99 -14.48
CA ALA A 50 -15.79 -48.00 -13.47
C ALA A 50 -16.93 -49.03 -13.38
N PRO A 51 -16.63 -50.29 -13.00
CA PRO A 51 -17.66 -51.31 -12.85
C PRO A 51 -18.62 -50.99 -11.69
N ASN A 52 -19.87 -51.39 -11.83
CA ASN A 52 -20.78 -51.55 -10.68
C ASN A 52 -20.42 -52.81 -9.87
N TRP A 53 -21.15 -53.09 -8.78
CA TRP A 53 -20.89 -54.26 -7.92
C TRP A 53 -20.92 -55.59 -8.68
N GLU A 54 -21.98 -55.85 -9.43
CA GLU A 54 -22.15 -57.07 -10.21
C GLU A 54 -21.06 -57.22 -11.28
N GLU A 55 -20.75 -56.13 -12.00
CA GLU A 55 -19.68 -56.08 -13.01
C GLU A 55 -18.30 -56.35 -12.39
N LEU A 56 -18.02 -55.77 -11.22
CA LEU A 56 -16.76 -55.97 -10.50
C LEU A 56 -16.59 -57.43 -10.08
N LEU A 57 -17.62 -58.02 -9.47
CA LEU A 57 -17.59 -59.42 -9.05
C LEU A 57 -17.52 -60.38 -10.25
N LYS A 58 -18.17 -60.06 -11.37
CA LYS A 58 -18.01 -60.81 -12.64
C LYS A 58 -16.57 -60.74 -13.16
N CYS A 59 -15.95 -59.56 -13.17
CA CYS A 59 -14.54 -59.41 -13.56
C CYS A 59 -13.61 -60.23 -12.64
N ILE A 60 -13.88 -60.25 -11.34
CA ILE A 60 -13.13 -61.05 -10.36
C ILE A 60 -13.35 -62.54 -10.62
N ALA A 61 -14.58 -62.99 -10.84
CA ALA A 61 -14.90 -64.40 -11.13
C ALA A 61 -14.15 -64.92 -12.37
N VAL A 62 -14.07 -64.10 -13.42
CA VAL A 62 -13.28 -64.41 -14.63
C VAL A 62 -11.80 -64.55 -14.28
N LYS A 63 -11.23 -63.61 -13.52
CA LYS A 63 -9.82 -63.67 -13.07
C LYS A 63 -9.57 -64.87 -12.14
N ALA A 64 -10.54 -65.22 -11.31
CA ALA A 64 -10.52 -66.35 -10.39
C ALA A 64 -10.84 -67.70 -11.07
N LYS A 65 -11.11 -67.71 -12.38
CA LYS A 65 -11.44 -68.92 -13.18
C LYS A 65 -12.65 -69.69 -12.64
N CYS A 66 -13.69 -68.98 -12.16
CA CYS A 66 -14.93 -69.59 -11.69
C CYS A 66 -16.17 -69.03 -12.42
N ASN A 67 -17.27 -69.79 -12.41
CA ASN A 67 -18.52 -69.39 -13.06
C ASN A 67 -19.35 -68.50 -12.12
N TYR A 68 -19.44 -67.21 -12.43
CA TYR A 68 -20.18 -66.23 -11.62
C TYR A 68 -21.65 -66.64 -11.37
N LYS A 69 -22.35 -67.19 -12.38
CA LYS A 69 -23.77 -67.58 -12.24
C LYS A 69 -23.99 -68.75 -11.29
N GLU A 70 -22.98 -69.60 -11.10
CA GLU A 70 -23.06 -70.70 -10.13
C GLU A 70 -22.90 -70.15 -8.72
N VAL A 71 -21.95 -69.25 -8.50
CA VAL A 71 -21.72 -68.59 -7.20
C VAL A 71 -22.93 -67.72 -6.80
N GLU A 72 -23.47 -66.94 -7.73
CA GLU A 72 -24.63 -66.08 -7.51
C GLU A 72 -25.86 -66.85 -7.00
N ARG A 73 -26.14 -68.03 -7.59
CA ARG A 73 -27.25 -68.90 -7.17
C ARG A 73 -27.09 -69.45 -5.76
N LEU A 74 -25.86 -69.69 -5.32
CA LEU A 74 -25.57 -70.21 -3.98
C LEU A 74 -25.75 -69.14 -2.89
N CYS A 75 -25.65 -67.87 -3.26
CA CYS A 75 -25.59 -66.73 -2.33
C CYS A 75 -26.87 -65.88 -2.32
N ASN A 76 -28.01 -66.42 -2.78
CA ASN A 76 -29.30 -65.71 -2.83
C ASN A 76 -29.27 -64.32 -3.49
N ASN A 77 -28.36 -64.09 -4.46
CA ASN A 77 -28.09 -62.79 -5.10
C ASN A 77 -27.57 -61.68 -4.16
N GLU A 78 -27.09 -62.01 -2.97
CA GLU A 78 -26.48 -61.03 -2.04
C GLU A 78 -25.00 -60.80 -2.41
N PHE A 79 -24.66 -59.59 -2.85
CA PHE A 79 -23.31 -59.27 -3.35
C PHE A 79 -22.21 -59.49 -2.32
N GLU A 80 -22.48 -59.23 -1.04
CA GLU A 80 -21.52 -59.42 0.06
C GLU A 80 -21.16 -60.90 0.29
N GLU A 81 -22.12 -61.80 0.08
CA GLU A 81 -21.95 -63.26 0.17
C GLU A 81 -21.25 -63.80 -1.08
N ILE A 82 -21.62 -63.31 -2.27
CA ILE A 82 -20.93 -63.63 -3.52
C ILE A 82 -19.45 -63.23 -3.43
N ALA A 83 -19.15 -62.05 -2.91
CA ALA A 83 -17.76 -61.60 -2.71
C ALA A 83 -16.98 -62.50 -1.75
N GLN A 84 -17.63 -63.00 -0.69
CA GLN A 84 -17.02 -63.92 0.26
C GLN A 84 -16.71 -65.28 -0.37
N GLU A 85 -17.61 -65.82 -1.19
CA GLU A 85 -17.34 -67.05 -1.94
C GLU A 85 -16.25 -66.84 -3.00
N LEU A 86 -16.27 -65.72 -3.72
CA LEU A 86 -15.21 -65.37 -4.67
C LEU A 86 -13.85 -65.20 -4.01
N GLU A 87 -13.78 -64.71 -2.77
CA GLU A 87 -12.53 -64.66 -2.00
C GLU A 87 -11.94 -66.07 -1.81
N TYR A 88 -12.78 -67.07 -1.52
CA TYR A 88 -12.36 -68.47 -1.44
C TYR A 88 -11.87 -69.01 -2.78
N PHE A 89 -12.56 -68.75 -3.89
CA PHE A 89 -12.12 -69.18 -5.22
C PHE A 89 -10.82 -68.51 -5.67
N CYS A 90 -10.67 -67.21 -5.40
CA CYS A 90 -9.43 -66.47 -5.62
C CYS A 90 -8.26 -67.12 -4.87
N PHE A 91 -8.46 -67.49 -3.61
CA PHE A 91 -7.44 -68.19 -2.82
C PHE A 91 -7.13 -69.59 -3.37
N LYS A 92 -8.16 -70.40 -3.64
CA LYS A 92 -8.00 -71.78 -4.14
C LYS A 92 -7.22 -71.86 -5.46
N ASN A 93 -7.40 -70.87 -6.33
CA ASN A 93 -6.85 -70.86 -7.68
C ASN A 93 -5.60 -69.97 -7.83
N ALA A 94 -5.06 -69.41 -6.73
CA ALA A 94 -3.86 -68.60 -6.76
C ALA A 94 -2.59 -69.48 -6.80
N ASN A 95 -1.70 -69.20 -7.77
CA ASN A 95 -0.43 -69.92 -7.93
C ASN A 95 0.65 -69.51 -6.92
N GLU A 96 0.50 -68.36 -6.26
CA GLU A 96 1.47 -67.78 -5.30
C GLU A 96 0.79 -67.71 -3.90
N CYS A 97 0.80 -68.83 -3.16
CA CYS A 97 0.09 -68.95 -1.88
C CYS A 97 0.95 -68.64 -0.63
N GLU A 98 2.27 -68.45 -0.74
CA GLU A 98 3.15 -68.45 0.45
C GLU A 98 3.44 -67.06 1.07
N GLU A 99 3.24 -65.93 0.36
CA GLU A 99 3.59 -64.59 0.90
C GLU A 99 2.40 -63.64 1.14
N ILE A 100 1.26 -63.84 0.47
CA ILE A 100 0.15 -62.88 0.46
C ILE A 100 -1.09 -63.57 1.06
N GLY A 101 -1.43 -63.26 2.32
CA GLY A 101 -2.54 -63.91 3.03
C GLY A 101 -3.86 -63.89 2.23
N HIS A 102 -4.66 -64.96 2.32
CA HIS A 102 -5.84 -65.24 1.47
C HIS A 102 -6.75 -64.03 1.16
N ARG A 103 -7.04 -63.20 2.17
CA ARG A 103 -7.87 -61.98 2.03
C ARG A 103 -7.31 -60.94 1.07
N GLN A 104 -5.98 -60.87 0.92
CA GLN A 104 -5.32 -59.84 0.12
C GLN A 104 -5.43 -60.08 -1.39
N ILE A 105 -5.70 -61.32 -1.82
CA ILE A 105 -5.73 -61.70 -3.24
C ILE A 105 -6.87 -60.97 -3.97
N ILE A 106 -8.11 -61.10 -3.47
CA ILE A 106 -9.27 -60.42 -4.06
C ILE A 106 -9.13 -58.88 -4.00
N ARG A 107 -8.58 -58.36 -2.90
CA ARG A 107 -8.38 -56.92 -2.67
C ARG A 107 -7.37 -56.32 -3.64
N LYS A 108 -6.27 -57.03 -3.93
CA LYS A 108 -5.31 -56.65 -4.97
C LYS A 108 -5.95 -56.67 -6.36
N MET A 109 -6.73 -57.70 -6.68
CA MET A 109 -7.46 -57.75 -7.95
C MET A 109 -8.42 -56.57 -8.15
N ILE A 110 -9.14 -56.16 -7.10
CA ILE A 110 -10.01 -54.98 -7.11
C ILE A 110 -9.19 -53.71 -7.35
N ALA A 111 -8.07 -53.58 -6.66
CA ALA A 111 -7.16 -52.44 -6.81
C ALA A 111 -6.66 -52.32 -8.25
N ASP A 112 -6.18 -53.41 -8.85
CA ASP A 112 -5.70 -53.44 -10.23
C ASP A 112 -6.78 -53.01 -11.23
N ILE A 113 -8.00 -53.55 -11.11
CA ILE A 113 -9.12 -53.24 -12.02
C ILE A 113 -9.46 -51.75 -11.98
N LEU A 114 -9.50 -51.15 -10.79
CA LEU A 114 -9.91 -49.75 -10.63
C LEU A 114 -8.78 -48.76 -10.91
N GLN A 115 -7.53 -49.11 -10.60
CA GLN A 115 -6.36 -48.30 -10.95
C GLN A 115 -6.21 -48.19 -12.47
N GLU A 116 -6.42 -49.29 -13.22
CA GLU A 116 -6.41 -49.28 -14.69
C GLU A 116 -7.41 -48.25 -15.25
N LYS A 117 -8.61 -48.14 -14.65
CA LYS A 117 -9.64 -47.17 -15.07
C LYS A 117 -9.20 -45.72 -14.82
N VAL A 118 -8.59 -45.45 -13.67
CA VAL A 118 -8.07 -44.10 -13.34
C VAL A 118 -6.94 -43.71 -14.29
N GLU A 119 -5.99 -44.61 -14.53
CA GLU A 119 -4.86 -44.37 -15.43
C GLU A 119 -5.31 -44.13 -16.87
N LYS A 120 -6.27 -44.93 -17.34
CA LYS A 120 -6.88 -44.75 -18.67
C LYS A 120 -7.48 -43.35 -18.81
N TYR A 121 -8.27 -42.93 -17.82
CA TYR A 121 -8.87 -41.59 -17.82
C TYR A 121 -7.83 -40.47 -17.87
N ILE A 122 -6.75 -40.58 -17.09
CA ILE A 122 -5.66 -39.58 -17.07
C ILE A 122 -4.97 -39.50 -18.43
N LYS A 123 -4.72 -40.64 -19.07
CA LYS A 123 -4.09 -40.70 -20.41
C LYS A 123 -4.98 -40.04 -21.47
N GLU A 124 -6.27 -40.31 -21.44
CA GLU A 124 -7.24 -39.80 -22.42
C GLU A 124 -7.49 -38.28 -22.31
N ASN A 125 -7.29 -37.68 -21.12
CA ASN A 125 -7.59 -36.27 -20.88
C ASN A 125 -6.36 -35.32 -20.89
N ASN A 126 -5.18 -35.78 -21.34
CA ASN A 126 -3.97 -34.94 -21.48
C ASN A 126 -3.98 -34.09 -22.75
N GLY A 127 -4.79 -33.02 -22.78
CA GLY A 127 -4.56 -31.76 -23.53
C GLY A 127 -4.42 -31.72 -25.07
N GLN A 128 -4.12 -32.81 -25.77
CA GLN A 128 -3.83 -32.83 -27.22
C GLN A 128 -5.06 -33.10 -28.11
N MET A 129 -6.21 -33.42 -27.52
CA MET A 129 -7.35 -34.03 -28.22
C MET A 129 -8.10 -33.12 -29.21
N ASN A 130 -8.07 -31.79 -29.04
CA ASN A 130 -8.96 -30.89 -29.79
C ASN A 130 -8.51 -30.65 -31.24
N GLU A 131 -7.22 -30.44 -31.50
CA GLU A 131 -6.72 -30.20 -32.87
C GLU A 131 -6.76 -31.49 -33.71
N GLU A 132 -6.45 -32.63 -33.09
CA GLU A 132 -6.42 -33.93 -33.75
C GLU A 132 -7.84 -34.44 -34.09
N PHE A 133 -8.82 -34.22 -33.21
CA PHE A 133 -10.22 -34.54 -33.47
C PHE A 133 -10.79 -33.68 -34.60
N ASN A 134 -10.58 -32.35 -34.57
CA ASN A 134 -11.08 -31.45 -35.61
C ASN A 134 -10.50 -31.80 -36.98
N LYS A 135 -9.18 -32.05 -37.05
CA LYS A 135 -8.51 -32.49 -38.27
C LYS A 135 -9.06 -33.82 -38.81
N LYS A 136 -9.32 -34.78 -37.91
CA LYS A 136 -9.91 -36.09 -38.28
C LYS A 136 -11.33 -35.95 -38.85
N ILE A 137 -12.15 -35.06 -38.28
CA ILE A 137 -13.51 -34.78 -38.79
C ILE A 137 -13.45 -34.04 -40.12
N GLU A 138 -12.58 -33.03 -40.26
CA GLU A 138 -12.36 -32.30 -41.52
C GLU A 138 -11.92 -33.25 -42.64
N GLU A 139 -10.96 -34.15 -42.39
CA GLU A 139 -10.50 -35.14 -43.37
C GLU A 139 -11.61 -36.11 -43.80
N ARG A 140 -12.54 -36.47 -42.91
CA ARG A 140 -13.69 -37.35 -43.24
C ARG A 140 -14.78 -36.61 -43.99
N LEU A 141 -15.10 -35.38 -43.61
CA LEU A 141 -16.04 -34.52 -44.35
C LEU A 141 -15.55 -34.28 -45.78
N HIS A 142 -14.24 -34.04 -45.96
CA HIS A 142 -13.62 -33.84 -47.28
C HIS A 142 -13.57 -35.14 -48.13
N LYS A 143 -13.59 -36.31 -47.49
CA LYS A 143 -13.78 -37.60 -48.19
C LYS A 143 -15.23 -37.78 -48.65
N ILE A 144 -16.20 -37.29 -47.88
CA ILE A 144 -17.61 -37.36 -48.25
C ILE A 144 -17.93 -36.42 -49.43
N GLU A 145 -17.35 -35.22 -49.47
CA GLU A 145 -17.47 -34.28 -50.60
C GLU A 145 -17.00 -34.85 -51.95
N LYS A 146 -16.22 -35.95 -51.95
CA LYS A 146 -15.67 -36.59 -53.15
C LYS A 146 -16.45 -37.82 -53.63
N LEU A 147 -17.55 -38.20 -52.98
CA LEU A 147 -18.39 -39.34 -53.36
C LEU A 147 -19.49 -38.89 -54.34
N THR A 148 -19.65 -39.59 -55.47
CA THR A 148 -20.67 -39.31 -56.51
C THR A 148 -22.01 -40.02 -56.25
N GLU A 149 -23.10 -39.46 -56.80
CA GLU A 149 -24.55 -39.70 -56.55
C GLU A 149 -25.13 -41.15 -56.60
N ASP A 150 -24.33 -42.22 -56.65
CA ASP A 150 -24.83 -43.60 -56.76
C ASP A 150 -24.71 -44.43 -55.46
N ASN A 151 -24.47 -43.79 -54.31
CA ASN A 151 -24.14 -44.47 -53.04
C ASN A 151 -24.83 -43.88 -51.78
N ASP A 152 -26.12 -43.54 -51.88
CA ASP A 152 -26.93 -42.91 -50.82
C ASP A 152 -26.85 -43.62 -49.45
N ILE A 153 -26.78 -44.96 -49.43
CA ILE A 153 -26.69 -45.74 -48.19
C ILE A 153 -25.32 -45.57 -47.52
N GLN A 154 -24.24 -45.44 -48.30
CA GLN A 154 -22.89 -45.28 -47.76
C GLN A 154 -22.66 -43.83 -47.30
N TYR A 155 -23.25 -42.87 -48.00
CA TYR A 155 -23.28 -41.46 -47.59
C TYR A 155 -24.00 -41.28 -46.24
N ALA A 156 -25.22 -41.83 -46.12
CA ALA A 156 -26.00 -41.77 -44.88
C ALA A 156 -25.26 -42.41 -43.69
N ARG A 157 -24.61 -43.56 -43.88
CA ARG A 157 -23.83 -44.24 -42.84
C ARG A 157 -22.64 -43.42 -42.35
N GLU A 158 -21.87 -42.83 -43.25
CA GLU A 158 -20.69 -42.03 -42.87
C GLU A 158 -21.12 -40.72 -42.15
N TYR A 159 -22.23 -40.10 -42.58
CA TYR A 159 -22.82 -38.96 -41.86
C TYR A 159 -23.34 -39.34 -40.46
N ASP A 160 -23.99 -40.49 -40.33
CA ASP A 160 -24.43 -41.01 -39.04
C ASP A 160 -23.23 -41.29 -38.12
N ASP A 161 -22.15 -41.87 -38.64
CA ASP A 161 -20.92 -42.13 -37.89
C ASP A 161 -20.24 -40.83 -37.42
N ILE A 162 -20.11 -39.83 -38.30
CA ILE A 162 -19.59 -38.50 -37.93
C ILE A 162 -20.49 -37.85 -36.88
N THR A 163 -21.81 -37.91 -37.07
CA THR A 163 -22.79 -37.35 -36.12
C THR A 163 -22.67 -38.03 -34.75
N ASN A 164 -22.46 -39.34 -34.71
CA ASN A 164 -22.25 -40.10 -33.48
C ASN A 164 -20.91 -39.73 -32.81
N GLU A 165 -19.83 -39.59 -33.57
CA GLU A 165 -18.53 -39.14 -33.05
C GLU A 165 -18.60 -37.71 -32.46
N ILE A 166 -19.29 -36.78 -33.14
CA ILE A 166 -19.51 -35.42 -32.63
C ILE A 166 -20.38 -35.44 -31.36
N LYS A 167 -21.43 -36.27 -31.31
CA LYS A 167 -22.26 -36.43 -30.12
C LYS A 167 -21.47 -36.96 -28.92
N GLU A 168 -20.64 -37.99 -29.13
CA GLU A 168 -19.78 -38.56 -28.10
C GLU A 168 -18.72 -37.55 -27.62
N TYR A 169 -18.11 -36.83 -28.54
CA TYR A 169 -17.14 -35.78 -28.22
C TYR A 169 -17.77 -34.62 -27.43
N THR A 170 -18.96 -34.17 -27.84
CA THR A 170 -19.73 -33.13 -27.13
C THR A 170 -20.11 -33.60 -25.72
N TYR A 171 -20.50 -34.86 -25.57
CA TYR A 171 -20.80 -35.47 -24.28
C TYR A 171 -19.58 -35.49 -23.35
N ASN A 172 -18.40 -35.82 -23.89
CA ASN A 172 -17.14 -35.80 -23.14
C ASN A 172 -16.72 -34.37 -22.74
N ILE A 173 -16.89 -33.38 -23.62
CA ILE A 173 -16.66 -31.96 -23.28
C ILE A 173 -17.58 -31.52 -22.13
N LYS A 174 -18.88 -31.85 -22.18
CA LYS A 174 -19.81 -31.50 -21.09
C LYS A 174 -19.38 -32.12 -19.76
N LYS A 175 -18.93 -33.38 -19.74
CA LYS A 175 -18.34 -34.01 -18.53
C LYS A 175 -17.07 -33.31 -18.05
N ALA A 176 -16.20 -32.85 -18.95
CA ALA A 176 -15.02 -32.09 -18.58
C ALA A 176 -15.39 -30.74 -17.95
N ILE A 177 -16.44 -30.07 -18.44
CA ILE A 177 -17.00 -28.86 -17.83
C ILE A 177 -17.52 -29.17 -16.42
N GLU A 178 -18.27 -30.26 -16.24
CA GLU A 178 -18.73 -30.68 -14.91
C GLU A 178 -17.57 -30.86 -13.92
N ILE A 179 -16.51 -31.57 -14.33
CA ILE A 179 -15.33 -31.79 -13.48
C ILE A 179 -14.66 -30.46 -13.13
N LYS A 180 -14.55 -29.53 -14.09
CA LYS A 180 -14.01 -28.18 -13.83
C LYS A 180 -14.86 -27.39 -12.84
N GLU A 181 -16.19 -27.50 -12.90
CA GLU A 181 -17.06 -26.86 -11.91
C GLU A 181 -16.95 -27.55 -10.55
N PHE A 182 -16.87 -28.88 -10.53
CA PHE A 182 -16.73 -29.64 -9.29
C PHE A 182 -15.40 -29.35 -8.58
N GLN A 183 -14.32 -29.20 -9.34
CA GLN A 183 -12.98 -28.81 -8.88
C GLN A 183 -12.97 -27.48 -8.11
N LYS A 184 -13.92 -26.57 -8.35
CA LYS A 184 -14.00 -25.28 -7.65
C LYS A 184 -14.62 -25.41 -6.26
N ILE A 185 -15.45 -26.41 -6.02
CA ILE A 185 -16.20 -26.56 -4.77
C ILE A 185 -15.24 -26.82 -3.60
N ASN A 186 -15.55 -26.27 -2.43
CA ASN A 186 -14.80 -26.50 -1.19
C ASN A 186 -15.72 -27.04 -0.07
N PRO A 187 -16.08 -28.33 -0.10
CA PRO A 187 -16.97 -28.92 0.91
C PRO A 187 -16.29 -29.02 2.27
N LYS A 188 -17.07 -29.10 3.35
CA LYS A 188 -16.53 -29.29 4.71
C LYS A 188 -15.75 -30.60 4.82
N ALA A 189 -16.30 -31.65 4.24
CA ALA A 189 -15.74 -32.99 4.20
C ALA A 189 -16.36 -33.77 3.05
N ILE A 190 -15.62 -34.76 2.55
CA ILE A 190 -16.10 -35.73 1.57
C ILE A 190 -16.04 -37.10 2.21
N ILE A 191 -17.13 -37.84 2.16
CA ILE A 191 -17.24 -39.22 2.64
C ILE A 191 -17.57 -40.09 1.44
N THR A 192 -16.81 -41.16 1.24
CA THR A 192 -16.98 -42.03 0.08
C THR A 192 -16.82 -43.51 0.43
N THR A 193 -17.64 -44.33 -0.21
CA THR A 193 -17.53 -45.79 -0.24
C THR A 193 -16.75 -46.29 -1.46
N ASN A 194 -16.23 -45.38 -2.30
CA ASN A 194 -15.49 -45.73 -3.49
C ASN A 194 -14.04 -46.10 -3.14
N TYR A 195 -13.54 -47.17 -3.78
CA TYR A 195 -12.16 -47.60 -3.60
C TYR A 195 -11.18 -46.79 -4.46
N ASP A 196 -11.60 -46.35 -5.65
CA ASP A 196 -10.77 -45.67 -6.66
C ASP A 196 -10.31 -44.28 -6.22
N THR A 197 -9.33 -43.71 -6.94
CA THR A 197 -8.69 -42.44 -6.58
C THR A 197 -9.20 -41.23 -7.37
N LEU A 198 -10.42 -41.29 -7.95
CA LEU A 198 -10.97 -40.19 -8.75
C LEU A 198 -10.98 -38.86 -7.99
N LEU A 199 -11.36 -38.89 -6.72
CA LEU A 199 -11.52 -37.68 -5.91
C LEU A 199 -10.17 -37.04 -5.58
N GLU A 200 -9.21 -37.82 -5.09
CA GLU A 200 -7.93 -37.32 -4.61
C GLU A 200 -6.91 -37.05 -5.73
N ASN A 201 -6.98 -37.76 -6.86
CA ASN A 201 -6.01 -37.63 -7.95
C ASN A 201 -6.48 -36.75 -9.11
N ILE A 202 -7.80 -36.60 -9.31
CA ILE A 202 -8.37 -35.88 -10.46
C ILE A 202 -9.20 -34.67 -10.02
N ILE A 203 -10.22 -34.86 -9.17
CA ILE A 203 -11.18 -33.79 -8.84
C ILE A 203 -10.62 -32.81 -7.79
N PHE A 204 -9.97 -33.29 -6.74
CA PHE A 204 -9.44 -32.48 -5.63
C PHE A 204 -7.93 -32.69 -5.46
N LYS A 205 -7.23 -32.77 -6.60
CA LYS A 205 -5.78 -32.99 -6.66
C LYS A 205 -5.04 -32.01 -5.74
N GLN A 206 -4.21 -32.53 -4.84
CA GLN A 206 -3.45 -31.79 -3.81
C GLN A 206 -4.28 -31.00 -2.79
N ARG A 207 -5.62 -31.09 -2.83
CA ARG A 207 -6.54 -30.36 -1.93
C ARG A 207 -7.17 -31.25 -0.85
N CYS A 208 -6.84 -32.54 -0.79
CA CYS A 208 -7.44 -33.48 0.16
C CYS A 208 -6.45 -34.01 1.20
N ASN A 209 -6.92 -34.11 2.44
CA ASN A 209 -6.39 -34.97 3.49
C ASN A 209 -7.10 -36.34 3.37
N VAL A 210 -6.49 -37.29 2.67
CA VAL A 210 -7.06 -38.63 2.46
C VAL A 210 -6.96 -39.45 3.75
N ARG A 211 -8.10 -39.99 4.21
CA ARG A 211 -8.19 -40.84 5.40
C ARG A 211 -8.81 -42.18 5.04
N ILE A 212 -8.03 -43.24 5.17
CA ILE A 212 -8.43 -44.60 4.83
C ILE A 212 -8.76 -45.35 6.13
N GLY A 213 -10.05 -45.58 6.38
CA GLY A 213 -10.53 -46.23 7.61
C GLY A 213 -10.18 -45.45 8.90
N GLN A 214 -9.98 -46.17 10.01
CA GLN A 214 -9.71 -45.58 11.35
C GLN A 214 -8.21 -45.41 11.70
N LYS A 215 -7.28 -46.05 10.98
CA LYS A 215 -5.87 -46.12 11.43
C LYS A 215 -5.03 -44.86 11.17
N GLU A 216 -5.54 -43.87 10.45
CA GLU A 216 -4.77 -42.70 9.97
C GLU A 216 -5.14 -41.36 10.63
N PHE A 217 -5.78 -41.37 11.80
CA PHE A 217 -6.16 -40.13 12.50
C PHE A 217 -5.01 -39.43 13.27
N SER A 218 -3.78 -39.97 13.25
CA SER A 218 -2.63 -39.47 14.03
C SER A 218 -1.62 -38.61 13.27
N SER A 219 -1.86 -38.27 12.00
CA SER A 219 -0.96 -37.40 11.21
C SER A 219 -1.22 -35.91 11.41
N ILE A 220 -0.15 -35.10 11.33
CA ILE A 220 -0.22 -33.63 11.33
C ILE A 220 -1.10 -33.19 10.16
N LEU A 221 -2.15 -32.41 10.44
CA LEU A 221 -3.14 -31.99 9.47
C LEU A 221 -2.77 -30.65 8.85
N ASP A 222 -2.94 -30.55 7.53
CA ASP A 222 -3.07 -29.26 6.86
C ASP A 222 -4.51 -28.78 7.03
N GLU A 223 -4.71 -27.74 7.85
CA GLU A 223 -6.02 -27.17 8.17
C GLU A 223 -6.71 -26.55 6.95
N HIS A 224 -5.98 -26.32 5.86
CA HIS A 224 -6.51 -25.72 4.64
C HIS A 224 -6.99 -26.74 3.59
N LYS A 225 -6.87 -28.06 3.87
CA LYS A 225 -7.29 -29.13 2.95
C LYS A 225 -8.63 -29.78 3.34
N ILE A 226 -9.32 -30.31 2.33
CA ILE A 226 -10.60 -31.02 2.47
C ILE A 226 -10.34 -32.39 3.09
N ASP A 227 -11.07 -32.73 4.15
CA ASP A 227 -11.02 -34.07 4.72
C ASP A 227 -11.78 -35.06 3.82
N LEU A 228 -11.08 -36.02 3.21
CA LEU A 228 -11.65 -37.09 2.40
C LEU A 228 -11.63 -38.42 3.19
N TYR A 229 -12.79 -38.89 3.63
CA TYR A 229 -12.97 -40.14 4.35
C TYR A 229 -13.35 -41.28 3.40
N LYS A 230 -12.43 -42.22 3.19
CA LYS A 230 -12.68 -43.45 2.43
C LYS A 230 -13.07 -44.55 3.42
N ILE A 231 -14.36 -44.69 3.64
CA ILE A 231 -14.90 -45.50 4.74
C ILE A 231 -14.87 -47.00 4.45
N HIS A 232 -14.86 -47.40 3.17
CA HIS A 232 -14.76 -48.80 2.73
C HIS A 232 -13.38 -49.18 2.22
N GLY A 233 -12.36 -48.38 2.54
CA GLY A 233 -10.99 -48.61 2.11
C GLY A 233 -10.63 -47.95 0.78
N CYS A 234 -9.43 -48.22 0.30
CA CYS A 234 -8.86 -47.58 -0.88
C CYS A 234 -7.96 -48.54 -1.66
N VAL A 235 -7.93 -48.40 -2.98
CA VAL A 235 -7.01 -49.16 -3.85
C VAL A 235 -5.54 -48.89 -3.57
N THR A 236 -5.18 -47.77 -2.93
CA THR A 236 -3.79 -47.48 -2.52
C THR A 236 -3.36 -48.30 -1.30
N LYS A 237 -4.32 -48.82 -0.54
CA LYS A 237 -4.13 -49.73 0.60
C LYS A 237 -5.12 -50.89 0.48
N PRO A 238 -4.89 -51.83 -0.46
CA PRO A 238 -5.86 -52.87 -0.78
C PRO A 238 -6.38 -53.61 0.45
N GLU A 239 -5.54 -53.85 1.46
CA GLU A 239 -5.88 -54.51 2.72
C GLU A 239 -7.01 -53.83 3.53
N SER A 240 -7.28 -52.56 3.25
CA SER A 240 -8.34 -51.78 3.89
C SER A 240 -9.71 -51.96 3.25
N ILE A 241 -9.79 -52.57 2.06
CA ILE A 241 -11.03 -52.71 1.29
C ILE A 241 -12.04 -53.61 2.03
N ILE A 242 -13.25 -53.11 2.16
CA ILE A 242 -14.42 -53.78 2.75
C ILE A 242 -15.28 -54.29 1.60
N ILE A 243 -15.40 -55.60 1.43
CA ILE A 243 -16.20 -56.16 0.32
C ILE A 243 -16.99 -57.41 0.71
N THR A 244 -16.53 -58.20 1.67
CA THR A 244 -17.21 -59.43 2.12
C THR A 244 -18.21 -59.15 3.22
N LYS A 245 -19.21 -60.02 3.39
CA LYS A 245 -20.17 -59.95 4.51
C LYS A 245 -19.48 -59.85 5.87
N GLU A 246 -18.40 -60.62 6.07
CA GLU A 246 -17.61 -60.57 7.30
C GLU A 246 -16.96 -59.20 7.54
N ASP A 247 -16.54 -58.49 6.49
CA ASP A 247 -15.99 -57.14 6.61
C ASP A 247 -17.04 -56.13 7.08
N TYR A 248 -18.25 -56.19 6.49
CA TYR A 248 -19.37 -55.34 6.86
C TYR A 248 -19.83 -55.59 8.31
N ASP A 249 -19.97 -56.85 8.73
CA ASP A 249 -20.38 -57.18 10.10
C ASP A 249 -19.33 -56.75 11.15
N ASN A 250 -18.05 -56.75 10.78
CA ASN A 250 -16.97 -56.28 11.66
C ASN A 250 -16.72 -54.76 11.60
N PHE A 251 -17.23 -54.06 10.59
CA PHE A 251 -16.98 -52.64 10.37
C PHE A 251 -17.39 -51.79 11.58
N PHE A 252 -18.61 -51.96 12.08
CA PHE A 252 -19.13 -51.23 13.24
C PHE A 252 -18.31 -51.43 14.51
N ARG A 253 -17.85 -52.67 14.75
CA ARG A 253 -17.05 -52.99 15.94
C ARG A 253 -15.68 -52.33 15.89
N LYS A 254 -15.08 -52.25 14.70
CA LYS A 254 -13.71 -51.76 14.48
C LYS A 254 -13.60 -50.26 14.18
N SER A 255 -14.71 -49.62 13.75
CA SER A 255 -14.72 -48.24 13.23
C SER A 255 -15.52 -47.24 14.07
N LYS A 256 -15.66 -47.46 15.40
CA LYS A 256 -16.52 -46.65 16.28
C LYS A 256 -16.22 -45.14 16.22
N TYR A 257 -14.94 -44.76 16.18
CA TYR A 257 -14.54 -43.35 16.15
C TYR A 257 -14.93 -42.69 14.82
N LEU A 258 -14.66 -43.37 13.70
CA LEU A 258 -15.01 -42.89 12.36
C LEU A 258 -16.53 -42.73 12.25
N TYR A 259 -17.29 -43.69 12.78
CA TYR A 259 -18.74 -43.63 12.85
C TYR A 259 -19.24 -42.41 13.65
N SER A 260 -18.71 -42.19 14.86
CA SER A 260 -19.05 -41.02 15.68
C SER A 260 -18.74 -39.69 14.98
N LYS A 261 -17.63 -39.63 14.23
CA LYS A 261 -17.24 -38.43 13.47
C LYS A 261 -18.20 -38.16 12.32
N ILE A 262 -18.54 -39.18 11.53
CA ILE A 262 -19.51 -39.08 10.43
C ILE A 262 -20.89 -38.71 10.98
N PHE A 263 -21.30 -39.32 12.10
CA PHE A 263 -22.53 -38.97 12.78
C PHE A 263 -22.56 -37.49 13.18
N THR A 264 -21.49 -36.98 13.78
CA THR A 264 -21.40 -35.55 14.15
C THR A 264 -21.46 -34.64 12.92
N LEU A 265 -20.75 -34.99 11.83
CA LEU A 265 -20.75 -34.21 10.58
C LEU A 265 -22.15 -34.13 9.96
N LEU A 266 -22.82 -35.26 9.81
CA LEU A 266 -24.21 -35.33 9.32
C LEU A 266 -25.17 -34.55 10.21
N TRP A 267 -24.94 -34.50 11.52
CA TRP A 267 -25.75 -33.75 12.47
C TRP A 267 -25.52 -32.23 12.41
N GLU A 268 -24.32 -31.78 12.07
CA GLU A 268 -23.97 -30.36 12.11
C GLU A 268 -24.06 -29.65 10.77
N TYR A 269 -23.86 -30.37 9.66
CA TYR A 269 -23.67 -29.79 8.33
C TYR A 269 -24.78 -30.21 7.36
N PRO A 270 -25.07 -29.39 6.34
CA PRO A 270 -25.90 -29.79 5.20
C PRO A 270 -25.26 -30.93 4.42
N VAL A 271 -26.06 -31.82 3.82
CA VAL A 271 -25.59 -33.09 3.25
C VAL A 271 -26.01 -33.22 1.79
N VAL A 272 -25.06 -33.53 0.92
CA VAL A 272 -25.35 -33.84 -0.49
C VAL A 272 -24.87 -35.24 -0.84
N PHE A 273 -25.77 -36.10 -1.30
CA PHE A 273 -25.48 -37.42 -1.84
C PHE A 273 -25.31 -37.34 -3.36
N ILE A 274 -24.16 -37.74 -3.90
CA ILE A 274 -23.86 -37.67 -5.33
C ILE A 274 -23.46 -39.05 -5.83
N GLY A 275 -24.26 -39.59 -6.76
CA GLY A 275 -24.02 -40.93 -7.30
C GLY A 275 -23.93 -42.01 -6.21
N TYR A 276 -24.59 -41.78 -5.08
CA TYR A 276 -24.52 -42.62 -3.89
C TYR A 276 -25.75 -43.52 -3.78
N SER A 277 -25.54 -44.82 -3.63
CA SER A 277 -26.65 -45.74 -3.35
C SER A 277 -27.01 -45.66 -1.87
N ILE A 278 -28.12 -45.01 -1.56
CA ILE A 278 -28.65 -44.93 -0.18
C ILE A 278 -29.11 -46.30 0.34
N SER A 279 -29.07 -47.34 -0.50
CA SER A 279 -29.20 -48.73 -0.08
C SER A 279 -28.01 -49.24 0.74
N ASP A 280 -26.89 -48.50 0.82
CA ASP A 280 -25.73 -48.90 1.63
C ASP A 280 -26.12 -49.12 3.10
N ARG A 281 -25.82 -50.32 3.62
CA ARG A 281 -26.18 -50.75 4.97
C ARG A 281 -25.63 -49.81 6.05
N ASN A 282 -24.36 -49.39 5.93
CA ASN A 282 -23.72 -48.55 6.94
C ASN A 282 -24.30 -47.14 7.01
N ILE A 283 -24.68 -46.56 5.86
CA ILE A 283 -25.33 -45.25 5.84
C ILE A 283 -26.77 -45.33 6.33
N LYS A 284 -27.51 -46.37 5.96
CA LYS A 284 -28.86 -46.61 6.50
C LYS A 284 -28.82 -46.75 8.01
N ASP A 285 -27.84 -47.45 8.56
CA ASP A 285 -27.62 -47.55 10.01
C ASP A 285 -27.43 -46.16 10.65
N ILE A 286 -26.57 -45.30 10.09
CA ILE A 286 -26.35 -43.92 10.59
C ILE A 286 -27.63 -43.10 10.56
N LEU A 287 -28.33 -43.10 9.42
CA LEU A 287 -29.58 -42.35 9.26
C LEU A 287 -30.67 -42.88 10.18
N THR A 288 -30.77 -44.21 10.36
CA THR A 288 -31.71 -44.84 11.29
C THR A 288 -31.45 -44.39 12.72
N ALA A 289 -30.18 -44.47 13.18
CA ALA A 289 -29.79 -44.03 14.51
C ALA A 289 -30.08 -42.54 14.75
N MET A 290 -29.83 -41.68 13.77
CA MET A 290 -30.13 -40.25 13.86
C MET A 290 -31.62 -39.97 13.99
N ILE A 291 -32.41 -40.53 13.08
CA ILE A 291 -33.85 -40.31 13.02
C ILE A 291 -34.55 -40.85 14.27
N ASP A 292 -34.02 -41.87 14.93
CA ASP A 292 -34.57 -42.37 16.19
C ASP A 292 -34.31 -41.46 17.39
N ILE A 293 -33.21 -40.68 17.37
CA ILE A 293 -32.83 -39.77 18.47
C ILE A 293 -33.45 -38.36 18.31
N MET A 294 -33.74 -37.92 17.08
CA MET A 294 -34.25 -36.57 16.80
C MET A 294 -35.71 -36.35 17.26
N THR A 295 -36.04 -35.12 17.66
CA THR A 295 -37.44 -34.68 17.86
C THR A 295 -38.17 -34.51 16.53
N VAL A 296 -39.50 -34.35 16.54
CA VAL A 296 -40.29 -34.14 15.31
C VAL A 296 -39.85 -32.87 14.55
N ASN A 297 -39.53 -31.79 15.27
CA ASN A 297 -39.09 -30.54 14.64
C ASN A 297 -37.66 -30.65 14.09
N ASP A 298 -36.76 -31.32 14.81
CA ASP A 298 -35.38 -31.51 14.36
C ASP A 298 -35.31 -32.41 13.12
N LYS A 299 -36.18 -33.43 13.03
CA LYS A 299 -36.31 -34.26 11.82
C LYS A 299 -36.67 -33.43 10.60
N LYS A 300 -37.64 -32.52 10.72
CA LYS A 300 -38.05 -31.67 9.60
C LYS A 300 -36.88 -30.82 9.10
N LYS A 301 -36.21 -30.09 10.02
CA LYS A 301 -35.04 -29.27 9.70
C LYS A 301 -33.86 -30.08 9.15
N PHE A 302 -33.67 -31.30 9.66
CA PHE A 302 -32.63 -32.21 9.19
C PHE A 302 -32.88 -32.66 7.76
N LEU A 303 -34.11 -33.03 7.41
CA LEU A 303 -34.45 -33.49 6.06
C LEU A 303 -34.40 -32.35 5.03
N GLU A 304 -34.73 -31.11 5.43
CA GLU A 304 -34.65 -29.91 4.57
C GLU A 304 -33.22 -29.57 4.12
N ARG A 305 -32.19 -30.08 4.82
CA ARG A 305 -30.77 -29.88 4.48
C ARG A 305 -30.09 -31.11 3.87
N ILE A 306 -30.86 -32.09 3.40
CA ILE A 306 -30.37 -33.28 2.72
C ILE A 306 -30.83 -33.27 1.28
N TRP A 307 -29.89 -33.38 0.36
CA TRP A 307 -30.15 -33.42 -1.07
C TRP A 307 -29.48 -34.61 -1.73
N ILE A 308 -30.12 -35.15 -2.75
CA ILE A 308 -29.59 -36.21 -3.62
C ILE A 308 -29.41 -35.64 -5.02
N VAL A 309 -28.33 -36.04 -5.70
CA VAL A 309 -28.10 -35.79 -7.11
C VAL A 309 -28.04 -37.12 -7.85
N ASP A 310 -29.07 -37.38 -8.66
CA ASP A 310 -29.24 -38.59 -9.46
C ASP A 310 -29.11 -38.28 -10.96
N PHE A 311 -28.59 -39.25 -11.70
CA PHE A 311 -28.38 -39.14 -13.14
C PHE A 311 -29.60 -39.61 -13.92
N VAL A 312 -30.04 -38.81 -14.89
CA VAL A 312 -31.05 -39.20 -15.90
C VAL A 312 -30.45 -39.27 -17.30
N LYS A 313 -30.98 -40.17 -18.14
CA LYS A 313 -30.45 -40.41 -19.50
C LYS A 313 -30.88 -39.32 -20.48
N HIS A 314 -32.11 -38.82 -20.36
CA HIS A 314 -32.70 -37.86 -21.28
C HIS A 314 -32.89 -36.50 -20.58
N GLU A 315 -32.80 -35.39 -21.33
CA GLU A 315 -32.94 -34.03 -20.77
C GLU A 315 -34.37 -33.75 -20.34
N GLU A 316 -35.35 -34.39 -20.99
CA GLU A 316 -36.77 -34.30 -20.67
C GLU A 316 -37.10 -34.86 -19.28
N ASP A 317 -36.24 -35.73 -18.74
CA ASP A 317 -36.35 -36.29 -17.39
C ASP A 317 -35.66 -35.41 -16.33
N GLU A 318 -35.06 -34.27 -16.71
CA GLU A 318 -34.47 -33.34 -15.75
C GLU A 318 -35.56 -32.70 -14.89
N GLY A 319 -35.30 -32.63 -13.58
CA GLY A 319 -36.26 -32.03 -12.66
C GLY A 319 -35.94 -32.33 -11.21
N VAL A 320 -36.93 -32.07 -10.36
CA VAL A 320 -36.84 -32.32 -8.93
C VAL A 320 -37.94 -33.26 -8.49
N THR A 321 -37.55 -34.29 -7.77
CA THR A 321 -38.46 -35.30 -7.23
C THR A 321 -38.21 -35.52 -5.74
N GLU A 322 -39.18 -36.08 -5.04
CA GLU A 322 -38.95 -36.60 -3.68
C GLU A 322 -38.61 -38.08 -3.75
N LYS A 323 -37.48 -38.47 -3.16
CA LYS A 323 -37.07 -39.87 -3.08
C LYS A 323 -37.37 -40.42 -1.69
N GLU A 324 -38.11 -41.51 -1.62
CA GLU A 324 -38.35 -42.25 -0.38
C GLU A 324 -37.16 -43.18 -0.08
N ILE A 325 -36.65 -43.07 1.14
CA ILE A 325 -35.61 -43.95 1.68
C ILE A 325 -36.21 -44.75 2.82
N GLU A 326 -36.19 -46.07 2.68
CA GLU A 326 -36.54 -47.00 3.75
C GLU A 326 -35.33 -47.23 4.67
N LEU A 327 -35.52 -46.91 5.95
CA LEU A 327 -34.57 -47.11 7.04
C LEU A 327 -34.66 -48.53 7.60
N LEU A 328 -33.65 -48.95 8.36
CA LEU A 328 -33.56 -50.34 8.87
C LEU A 328 -34.62 -50.66 9.93
N ASN A 329 -35.20 -49.64 10.56
CA ASN A 329 -36.32 -49.77 11.48
C ASN A 329 -37.70 -49.76 10.78
N GLY A 330 -37.74 -49.84 9.44
CA GLY A 330 -38.95 -49.82 8.63
C GLY A 330 -39.60 -48.44 8.44
N LYS A 331 -39.02 -47.36 9.02
CA LYS A 331 -39.49 -45.99 8.78
C LYS A 331 -39.04 -45.51 7.40
N LYS A 332 -39.84 -44.63 6.80
CA LYS A 332 -39.51 -43.99 5.52
C LYS A 332 -39.23 -42.50 5.72
N ILE A 333 -38.15 -42.01 5.11
CA ILE A 333 -37.84 -40.57 5.03
C ILE A 333 -37.94 -40.12 3.58
N LYS A 334 -38.38 -38.87 3.38
CA LYS A 334 -38.46 -38.23 2.07
C LYS A 334 -37.39 -37.15 2.00
N VAL A 335 -36.62 -37.16 0.92
CA VAL A 335 -35.57 -36.18 0.67
C VAL A 335 -35.65 -35.66 -0.76
N CYS A 336 -35.19 -34.43 -0.94
CA CYS A 336 -35.17 -33.78 -2.25
C CYS A 336 -34.10 -34.44 -3.15
N CYS A 337 -34.50 -34.78 -4.38
CA CYS A 337 -33.65 -35.40 -5.38
C CYS A 337 -33.62 -34.57 -6.66
N PHE A 338 -32.45 -34.06 -7.00
CA PHE A 338 -32.14 -33.40 -8.25
C PHE A 338 -31.81 -34.45 -9.31
N CYS A 339 -32.72 -34.66 -10.25
CA CYS A 339 -32.55 -35.57 -11.39
C CYS A 339 -31.94 -34.79 -12.55
N LEU A 340 -30.69 -35.07 -12.90
CA LEU A 340 -29.91 -34.25 -13.84
C LEU A 340 -29.20 -35.12 -14.88
N LYS A 341 -29.23 -34.72 -16.16
CA LYS A 341 -28.38 -35.35 -17.18
C LYS A 341 -26.94 -34.88 -17.04
N TYR A 342 -26.77 -33.59 -16.73
CA TYR A 342 -25.48 -32.98 -16.43
C TYR A 342 -25.47 -32.27 -15.07
N TYR A 343 -24.39 -32.47 -14.30
CA TYR A 343 -24.28 -32.00 -12.91
C TYR A 343 -23.73 -30.56 -12.82
N ASP A 344 -23.38 -29.93 -13.94
CA ASP A 344 -22.74 -28.61 -13.95
C ASP A 344 -23.64 -27.52 -13.37
N LYS A 345 -24.96 -27.56 -13.64
CA LYS A 345 -25.95 -26.64 -13.06
C LYS A 345 -25.93 -26.70 -11.53
N PHE A 346 -25.91 -27.91 -10.97
CA PHE A 346 -25.87 -28.13 -9.53
C PHE A 346 -24.53 -27.68 -8.91
N TYR A 347 -23.41 -28.02 -9.55
CA TYR A 347 -22.09 -27.61 -9.07
C TYR A 347 -21.90 -26.08 -9.10
N LYS A 348 -22.39 -25.41 -10.16
CA LYS A 348 -22.41 -23.94 -10.24
C LYS A 348 -23.23 -23.33 -9.11
N ALA A 349 -24.43 -23.86 -8.85
CA ALA A 349 -25.28 -23.39 -7.76
C ALA A 349 -24.61 -23.46 -6.38
N ILE A 350 -23.80 -24.50 -6.12
CA ILE A 350 -22.99 -24.59 -4.89
C ILE A 350 -21.81 -23.61 -4.90
N ASN A 351 -21.11 -23.47 -6.04
CA ASN A 351 -19.96 -22.56 -6.16
C ASN A 351 -20.34 -21.10 -5.93
N GLU A 352 -21.53 -20.67 -6.35
CA GLU A 352 -22.10 -19.31 -6.12
C GLU A 352 -22.30 -18.97 -4.63
N ILE A 353 -22.13 -19.93 -3.73
CA ILE A 353 -22.22 -19.74 -2.27
C ILE A 353 -20.81 -19.78 -1.64
N GLY A 354 -19.89 -20.54 -2.24
CA GLY A 354 -18.70 -21.10 -1.59
C GLY A 354 -17.65 -20.10 -1.09
N PHE A 355 -17.52 -18.92 -1.71
CA PHE A 355 -16.48 -17.95 -1.33
C PHE A 355 -16.69 -17.36 0.07
N SER A 356 -17.94 -17.01 0.40
CA SER A 356 -18.31 -16.50 1.72
C SER A 356 -18.14 -17.53 2.85
N GLN A 357 -18.40 -18.80 2.55
CA GLN A 357 -18.25 -19.91 3.49
C GLN A 357 -16.80 -20.33 3.70
N GLN A 358 -15.93 -20.17 2.70
CA GLN A 358 -14.52 -20.55 2.76
C GLN A 358 -13.69 -19.62 3.66
N PHE A 359 -13.96 -18.32 3.62
CA PHE A 359 -13.17 -17.30 4.32
C PHE A 359 -13.91 -16.59 5.44
N GLY A 360 -15.21 -16.90 5.62
CA GLY A 360 -16.10 -16.29 6.60
C GLY A 360 -16.68 -14.95 6.12
N GLU A 361 -17.68 -14.45 6.86
CA GLU A 361 -18.25 -13.12 6.61
C GLU A 361 -17.21 -12.03 6.85
N LEU A 362 -17.19 -11.05 5.95
CA LEU A 362 -16.45 -9.81 6.11
C LEU A 362 -17.38 -8.76 6.69
N LYS A 363 -16.92 -8.05 7.73
CA LYS A 363 -17.64 -6.91 8.32
C LYS A 363 -16.62 -5.88 8.76
N PHE A 364 -16.98 -4.60 8.66
CA PHE A 364 -16.22 -3.55 9.33
C PHE A 364 -16.45 -3.63 10.84
N THR A 365 -15.37 -3.60 11.61
CA THR A 365 -15.42 -3.74 13.07
C THR A 365 -15.74 -2.40 13.77
N THR A 366 -16.69 -1.61 13.24
CA THR A 366 -16.96 -0.22 13.70
C THR A 366 -18.43 0.20 13.74
N SER A 367 -18.69 1.30 14.47
CA SER A 367 -19.98 2.02 14.44
C SER A 367 -20.22 2.67 13.07
N LYS A 368 -21.48 2.69 12.62
CA LYS A 368 -21.91 3.14 11.28
C LYS A 368 -21.39 4.55 10.86
N ASN A 369 -21.06 5.41 11.83
CA ASN A 369 -20.76 6.84 11.61
C ASN A 369 -19.27 7.22 11.74
N VAL A 370 -18.33 6.26 11.77
CA VAL A 370 -16.89 6.59 11.94
C VAL A 370 -16.36 7.55 10.86
N ILE A 371 -16.86 7.48 9.63
CA ILE A 371 -16.40 8.38 8.57
C ILE A 371 -16.83 9.82 8.85
N GLU A 372 -18.11 10.04 9.15
CA GLU A 372 -18.68 11.36 9.46
C GLU A 372 -18.10 11.95 10.75
N LEU A 373 -17.77 11.10 11.74
CA LEU A 373 -17.30 11.55 13.05
C LEU A 373 -15.78 11.69 13.17
N LEU A 374 -15.00 10.95 12.37
CA LEU A 374 -13.53 10.95 12.47
C LEU A 374 -12.85 11.32 11.14
N ILE A 375 -13.25 10.74 10.01
CA ILE A 375 -12.50 10.91 8.75
C ILE A 375 -12.84 12.24 8.08
N GLU A 376 -14.11 12.59 7.90
CA GLU A 376 -14.51 13.85 7.27
C GLU A 376 -13.99 15.08 8.02
N PRO A 377 -14.10 15.19 9.36
CA PRO A 377 -13.55 16.33 10.10
C PRO A 377 -12.02 16.44 9.98
N LEU A 378 -11.29 15.30 9.98
CA LEU A 378 -9.82 15.28 9.86
C LEU A 378 -9.33 15.81 8.50
N TYR A 379 -10.13 15.63 7.45
CA TYR A 379 -9.74 15.98 6.07
C TYR A 379 -10.55 17.13 5.47
N GLN A 380 -11.40 17.81 6.25
CA GLN A 380 -12.35 18.82 5.76
C GLN A 380 -11.69 19.98 4.99
N GLN A 381 -10.46 20.35 5.36
CA GLN A 381 -9.70 21.44 4.73
C GLN A 381 -8.75 20.98 3.62
N GLN A 382 -8.69 19.68 3.32
CA GLN A 382 -7.80 19.10 2.31
C GLN A 382 -8.57 18.64 1.08
N GLU A 383 -7.91 18.60 -0.07
CA GLU A 383 -8.50 18.04 -1.28
C GLU A 383 -8.63 16.51 -1.16
N LYS A 384 -9.87 16.01 -1.25
CA LYS A 384 -10.21 14.59 -1.03
C LYS A 384 -9.38 13.62 -1.89
N LEU A 385 -9.20 13.91 -3.19
CA LEU A 385 -8.40 13.07 -4.09
C LEU A 385 -6.94 12.97 -3.65
N LYS A 386 -6.30 14.09 -3.31
CA LYS A 386 -4.92 14.12 -2.80
C LYS A 386 -4.76 13.28 -1.53
N VAL A 387 -5.72 13.39 -0.61
CA VAL A 387 -5.72 12.61 0.63
C VAL A 387 -5.81 11.11 0.33
N VAL A 388 -6.80 10.69 -0.45
CA VAL A 388 -7.03 9.26 -0.73
C VAL A 388 -5.88 8.66 -1.52
N THR A 389 -5.39 9.36 -2.55
CA THR A 389 -4.20 8.92 -3.30
C THR A 389 -3.00 8.77 -2.37
N ARG A 390 -2.75 9.74 -1.48
CA ARG A 390 -1.64 9.69 -0.52
C ARG A 390 -1.78 8.49 0.45
N GLU A 391 -2.96 8.27 1.04
CA GLU A 391 -3.17 7.15 1.98
C GLU A 391 -3.00 5.78 1.30
N LEU A 392 -3.51 5.61 0.08
CA LEU A 392 -3.37 4.37 -0.67
C LEU A 392 -1.93 4.13 -1.15
N LEU A 393 -1.25 5.18 -1.61
CA LEU A 393 0.15 5.10 -2.01
C LEU A 393 1.06 4.74 -0.82
N GLN A 394 0.79 5.30 0.36
CA GLN A 394 1.48 4.92 1.60
C GLN A 394 1.24 3.46 1.97
N ASN A 395 0.00 2.97 1.86
CA ASN A 395 -0.30 1.57 2.14
C ASN A 395 0.42 0.62 1.18
N ALA A 396 0.50 0.98 -0.10
CA ALA A 396 1.26 0.26 -1.11
C ALA A 396 2.77 0.25 -0.80
N LEU A 397 3.37 1.42 -0.51
CA LEU A 397 4.79 1.54 -0.15
C LEU A 397 5.14 0.73 1.11
N ASP A 398 4.30 0.83 2.15
CA ASP A 398 4.45 0.05 3.38
C ASP A 398 4.38 -1.47 3.09
N ALA A 399 3.48 -1.91 2.20
CA ALA A 399 3.39 -3.32 1.81
C ALA A 399 4.64 -3.83 1.07
N CYS A 400 5.26 -2.98 0.24
CA CYS A 400 6.53 -3.26 -0.43
C CYS A 400 7.69 -3.37 0.56
N LYS A 401 7.80 -2.42 1.51
CA LYS A 401 8.78 -2.46 2.62
C LYS A 401 8.64 -3.69 3.49
N MET A 402 7.40 -4.06 3.83
CA MET A 402 7.12 -5.27 4.63
C MET A 402 7.62 -6.53 3.93
N LYS A 403 7.44 -6.61 2.62
CA LYS A 403 7.95 -7.69 1.76
C LYS A 403 9.47 -7.64 1.55
N GLY A 404 10.10 -6.46 1.69
CA GLY A 404 11.52 -6.26 1.44
C GLY A 404 11.86 -6.20 -0.05
N VAL A 405 10.98 -5.62 -0.87
CA VAL A 405 11.19 -5.43 -2.31
C VAL A 405 11.17 -3.95 -2.68
N SER A 406 11.86 -3.60 -3.76
CA SER A 406 11.69 -2.31 -4.43
C SER A 406 10.23 -2.13 -4.85
N ALA A 407 9.65 -1.00 -4.47
CA ALA A 407 8.26 -0.69 -4.80
C ALA A 407 8.09 -0.52 -6.31
N ASP A 408 7.17 -1.28 -6.90
CA ASP A 408 6.67 -1.10 -8.27
C ASP A 408 5.16 -0.89 -8.17
N ILE A 409 4.76 0.38 -8.21
CA ILE A 409 3.38 0.82 -7.97
C ILE A 409 2.82 1.45 -9.23
N LYS A 410 1.61 1.04 -9.61
CA LYS A 410 0.90 1.58 -10.78
C LYS A 410 -0.38 2.25 -10.34
N ILE A 411 -0.59 3.47 -10.79
CA ILE A 411 -1.79 4.26 -10.56
C ILE A 411 -2.48 4.41 -11.90
N ARG A 412 -3.67 3.84 -12.07
CA ARG A 412 -4.43 3.91 -13.33
C ARG A 412 -5.71 4.69 -13.13
N ILE A 413 -6.04 5.52 -14.11
CA ILE A 413 -7.31 6.22 -14.19
C ILE A 413 -7.94 5.82 -15.51
N SER A 414 -9.09 5.14 -15.45
CA SER A 414 -9.75 4.59 -16.63
C SER A 414 -11.27 4.71 -16.54
N GLU A 415 -11.94 4.70 -17.69
CA GLU A 415 -13.38 4.46 -17.74
C GLU A 415 -13.69 2.98 -17.45
N GLY A 416 -14.90 2.71 -16.98
CA GLY A 416 -15.39 1.35 -16.73
C GLY A 416 -15.67 0.58 -18.01
N ASP A 417 -15.64 -0.76 -17.91
CA ASP A 417 -15.99 -1.68 -19.00
C ASP A 417 -17.50 -1.57 -19.37
N ASP A 418 -17.95 -2.32 -20.39
CA ASP A 418 -19.33 -2.25 -20.94
C ASP A 418 -20.45 -2.24 -19.88
N LYS A 419 -20.28 -2.94 -18.75
CA LYS A 419 -21.25 -2.99 -17.64
C LYS A 419 -21.31 -1.73 -16.77
N ASP A 420 -20.26 -0.91 -16.81
CA ASP A 420 -20.06 0.32 -16.02
C ASP A 420 -19.76 1.53 -16.93
N SER A 421 -20.19 1.50 -18.19
CA SER A 421 -19.96 2.58 -19.16
C SER A 421 -20.37 3.96 -18.60
N GLY A 422 -19.49 4.95 -18.76
CA GLY A 422 -19.66 6.31 -18.23
C GLY A 422 -19.25 6.51 -16.76
N LYS A 423 -18.74 5.48 -16.07
CA LYS A 423 -18.12 5.61 -14.74
C LYS A 423 -16.60 5.63 -14.86
N MET A 424 -15.95 6.39 -13.98
CA MET A 424 -14.49 6.50 -13.92
C MET A 424 -13.93 5.80 -12.69
N PHE A 425 -12.79 5.15 -12.83
CA PHE A 425 -12.11 4.41 -11.77
C PHE A 425 -10.72 4.95 -11.48
N LEU A 426 -10.36 4.99 -10.20
CA LEU A 426 -8.99 5.19 -9.73
C LEU A 426 -8.47 3.87 -9.18
N GLU A 427 -7.43 3.33 -9.78
CA GLU A 427 -6.82 2.05 -9.41
C GLU A 427 -5.39 2.26 -8.92
N ILE A 428 -5.02 1.60 -7.81
CA ILE A 428 -3.64 1.54 -7.31
C ILE A 428 -3.25 0.08 -7.14
N GLU A 429 -2.21 -0.34 -7.85
CA GLU A 429 -1.64 -1.69 -7.86
C GLU A 429 -0.25 -1.65 -7.23
N ASP A 430 0.02 -2.52 -6.26
CA ASP A 430 1.35 -2.69 -5.65
C ASP A 430 1.92 -4.10 -5.86
N ASN A 431 3.24 -4.23 -5.78
CA ASN A 431 3.96 -5.50 -5.78
C ASN A 431 4.33 -5.99 -4.36
N GLY A 432 3.62 -5.51 -3.34
CA GLY A 432 3.88 -5.72 -1.92
C GLY A 432 3.51 -7.11 -1.40
N ILE A 433 3.51 -7.25 -0.07
CA ILE A 433 3.33 -8.53 0.62
C ILE A 433 1.94 -9.17 0.39
N GLY A 434 0.92 -8.37 0.08
CA GLY A 434 -0.48 -8.81 0.02
C GLY A 434 -1.02 -9.27 1.38
N MET A 435 -2.29 -9.69 1.40
CA MET A 435 -2.98 -10.06 2.64
C MET A 435 -3.54 -11.48 2.58
N ASN A 436 -3.62 -12.13 3.74
CA ASN A 436 -4.41 -13.34 3.94
C ASN A 436 -5.79 -13.01 4.56
N PRO A 437 -6.73 -13.98 4.65
CA PRO A 437 -8.09 -13.72 5.16
C PRO A 437 -8.14 -13.25 6.62
N GLN A 438 -7.16 -13.63 7.45
CA GLN A 438 -7.07 -13.21 8.84
C GLN A 438 -6.61 -11.75 8.92
N GLU A 439 -5.52 -11.39 8.23
CA GLU A 439 -5.00 -10.02 8.15
C GLU A 439 -6.04 -9.05 7.58
N LEU A 440 -6.86 -9.52 6.63
CA LEU A 440 -7.93 -8.74 6.06
C LEU A 440 -9.00 -8.38 7.11
N ARG A 441 -9.41 -9.34 7.94
CA ARG A 441 -10.38 -9.12 9.02
C ARG A 441 -9.81 -8.32 10.19
N GLU A 442 -8.63 -8.70 10.66
CA GLU A 442 -8.04 -8.18 11.89
C GLU A 442 -7.36 -6.81 11.72
N ASN A 443 -6.88 -6.50 10.50
CA ASN A 443 -6.15 -5.25 10.22
C ASN A 443 -6.85 -4.39 9.18
N PHE A 444 -7.16 -4.93 8.00
CA PHE A 444 -7.63 -4.11 6.88
C PHE A 444 -9.05 -3.58 7.10
N LEU A 445 -9.96 -4.42 7.59
CA LEU A 445 -11.36 -4.07 7.86
C LEU A 445 -11.62 -3.61 9.31
N THR A 446 -10.61 -3.64 10.17
CA THR A 446 -10.73 -3.19 11.56
C THR A 446 -10.12 -1.81 11.72
N VAL A 447 -10.96 -0.82 11.99
CA VAL A 447 -10.49 0.56 12.24
C VAL A 447 -9.70 0.64 13.53
N GLY A 448 -8.63 1.42 13.53
CA GLY A 448 -7.80 1.65 14.72
C GLY A 448 -6.83 0.52 15.02
N LYS A 449 -6.88 -0.61 14.29
CA LYS A 449 -5.87 -1.67 14.37
C LYS A 449 -4.89 -1.56 13.20
N SER A 450 -3.61 -1.50 13.53
CA SER A 450 -2.53 -1.62 12.57
C SER A 450 -1.44 -2.51 13.15
N ASN A 451 -1.08 -3.56 12.41
CA ASN A 451 0.08 -4.42 12.74
C ASN A 451 1.42 -3.66 12.68
N LYS A 452 1.41 -2.38 12.32
CA LYS A 452 2.57 -1.50 12.14
C LYS A 452 3.04 -0.83 13.44
N ASN A 453 2.39 -1.11 14.58
CA ASN A 453 2.74 -0.48 15.87
C ASN A 453 3.94 -1.12 16.60
N ASN A 454 4.41 -2.31 16.18
CA ASN A 454 5.48 -3.09 16.84
C ASN A 454 6.66 -3.48 15.91
N SER A 455 6.78 -2.89 14.72
CA SER A 455 7.77 -3.33 13.72
C SER A 455 8.85 -2.28 13.45
N ASN A 456 10.13 -2.63 13.64
CA ASN A 456 11.36 -1.84 13.38
C ASN A 456 11.61 -1.41 11.92
N LYS A 457 10.57 -1.14 11.12
CA LYS A 457 10.65 -1.01 9.64
C LYS A 457 10.22 0.37 9.09
N GLY A 458 10.00 1.37 9.92
CA GLY A 458 9.69 2.75 9.49
C GLY A 458 8.31 2.86 8.81
N LEU A 459 7.31 2.12 9.30
CA LEU A 459 5.97 2.05 8.70
C LEU A 459 5.07 3.21 9.20
N VAL A 460 4.39 3.89 8.28
CA VAL A 460 3.68 5.16 8.56
C VAL A 460 2.20 4.94 8.92
N GLY A 461 1.57 3.88 8.41
CA GLY A 461 0.14 3.57 8.56
C GLY A 461 -0.33 3.15 9.97
N LYS A 462 -0.17 3.99 11.01
CA LYS A 462 -0.43 3.63 12.42
C LYS A 462 -1.91 3.60 12.84
N TYR A 463 -2.78 4.36 12.15
CA TYR A 463 -4.16 4.61 12.61
C TYR A 463 -5.23 3.62 12.08
N GLY A 464 -4.91 2.80 11.06
CA GLY A 464 -5.86 1.79 10.55
C GLY A 464 -7.15 2.35 9.94
N ILE A 465 -7.17 3.59 9.46
CA ILE A 465 -8.34 4.23 8.81
C ILE A 465 -8.25 4.29 7.27
N GLY A 466 -7.12 3.84 6.70
CA GLY A 466 -6.77 4.09 5.29
C GLY A 466 -7.79 3.60 4.28
N ILE A 467 -8.38 2.42 4.47
CA ILE A 467 -9.37 1.89 3.51
C ILE A 467 -10.71 2.64 3.55
N LEU A 468 -11.09 3.19 4.71
CA LEU A 468 -12.32 3.97 4.82
C LEU A 468 -12.23 5.32 4.10
N SER A 469 -11.01 5.82 3.85
CA SER A 469 -10.81 7.05 3.07
C SER A 469 -11.36 6.94 1.64
N VAL A 470 -11.47 5.71 1.10
CA VAL A 470 -12.07 5.44 -0.23
C VAL A 470 -13.47 6.03 -0.36
N PHE A 471 -14.25 6.02 0.71
CA PHE A 471 -15.60 6.56 0.72
C PHE A 471 -15.67 8.11 0.60
N LEU A 472 -14.54 8.81 0.73
CA LEU A 472 -14.47 10.26 0.46
C LEU A 472 -14.60 10.57 -1.02
N ILE A 473 -14.19 9.65 -1.90
CA ILE A 473 -14.11 9.86 -3.35
C ILE A 473 -15.00 8.92 -4.16
N GLY A 474 -15.56 7.88 -3.55
CA GLY A 474 -16.35 6.85 -4.21
C GLY A 474 -17.36 6.18 -3.29
N ASP A 475 -18.35 5.50 -3.86
CA ASP A 475 -19.37 4.74 -3.13
C ASP A 475 -19.16 3.21 -3.22
N TYR A 476 -18.20 2.80 -4.05
CA TYR A 476 -17.89 1.41 -4.39
C TYR A 476 -16.41 1.28 -4.68
N ALA A 477 -15.78 0.21 -4.18
CA ALA A 477 -14.42 -0.16 -4.53
C ALA A 477 -14.23 -1.69 -4.52
N GLU A 478 -13.32 -2.15 -5.37
CA GLU A 478 -12.89 -3.53 -5.45
C GLU A 478 -11.47 -3.64 -4.91
N VAL A 479 -11.21 -4.67 -4.12
CA VAL A 479 -9.88 -4.97 -3.59
C VAL A 479 -9.53 -6.39 -3.97
N TYR A 480 -8.40 -6.53 -4.66
CA TYR A 480 -7.81 -7.82 -5.03
C TYR A 480 -6.48 -7.95 -4.32
N THR A 481 -6.31 -8.97 -3.48
CA THR A 481 -5.06 -9.15 -2.76
C THR A 481 -4.64 -10.62 -2.74
N LYS A 482 -3.33 -10.84 -2.81
CA LYS A 482 -2.74 -12.17 -2.74
C LYS A 482 -1.44 -12.10 -1.95
N LYS A 483 -1.33 -12.90 -0.90
CA LYS A 483 -0.08 -13.15 -0.16
C LYS A 483 0.59 -14.40 -0.70
N SER A 484 1.93 -14.46 -0.72
CA SER A 484 2.71 -15.58 -1.27
C SER A 484 2.11 -16.95 -0.94
N ASP A 485 1.91 -17.80 -1.95
CA ASP A 485 1.33 -19.15 -1.88
C ASP A 485 -0.15 -19.25 -1.41
N ASN A 486 -0.82 -18.12 -1.15
CA ASN A 486 -2.25 -18.08 -0.85
C ASN A 486 -3.13 -17.90 -2.11
N VAL A 487 -4.42 -18.19 -1.94
CA VAL A 487 -5.47 -17.95 -2.94
C VAL A 487 -5.68 -16.43 -3.11
N LEU A 488 -6.00 -15.99 -4.33
CA LEU A 488 -6.45 -14.62 -4.59
C LEU A 488 -7.72 -14.33 -3.77
N LEU A 489 -7.76 -13.17 -3.12
CA LEU A 489 -8.88 -12.71 -2.31
C LEU A 489 -9.54 -11.50 -3.00
N PRO A 490 -10.64 -11.70 -3.75
CA PRO A 490 -11.39 -10.62 -4.38
C PRO A 490 -12.55 -10.18 -3.49
N LEU A 491 -12.62 -8.90 -3.11
CA LEU A 491 -13.73 -8.36 -2.34
C LEU A 491 -14.23 -7.02 -2.89
N LYS A 492 -15.49 -6.71 -2.64
CA LYS A 492 -16.09 -5.39 -2.89
C LYS A 492 -16.43 -4.72 -1.58
N ILE A 493 -16.24 -3.41 -1.55
CA ILE A 493 -16.58 -2.52 -0.45
C ILE A 493 -17.54 -1.49 -1.03
N TYR A 494 -18.71 -1.32 -0.42
CA TYR A 494 -19.74 -0.44 -0.98
C TYR A 494 -20.68 0.12 0.08
N ILE A 495 -21.45 1.13 -0.30
CA ILE A 495 -22.50 1.72 0.54
C ILE A 495 -23.86 1.14 0.12
N GLU A 496 -24.60 0.56 1.07
CA GLU A 496 -25.98 0.12 0.91
C GLU A 496 -26.87 0.88 1.90
N GLY A 497 -27.69 1.82 1.39
CA GLY A 497 -28.40 2.77 2.24
C GLY A 497 -27.42 3.66 3.02
N ASN A 498 -27.44 3.59 4.36
CA ASN A 498 -26.47 4.28 5.24
C ASN A 498 -25.40 3.33 5.80
N GLU A 499 -25.40 2.06 5.40
CA GLU A 499 -24.47 1.06 5.91
C GLU A 499 -23.32 0.84 4.94
N LYS A 500 -22.11 0.77 5.49
CA LYS A 500 -20.89 0.43 4.75
C LYS A 500 -20.72 -1.07 4.82
N ARG A 501 -20.72 -1.74 3.67
CA ARG A 501 -20.69 -3.19 3.56
C ARG A 501 -19.43 -3.64 2.85
N VAL A 502 -19.06 -4.88 3.13
CA VAL A 502 -17.95 -5.56 2.49
C VAL A 502 -18.38 -6.99 2.24
N GLU A 503 -18.18 -7.44 1.01
CA GLU A 503 -18.58 -8.77 0.55
C GLU A 503 -17.49 -9.34 -0.34
N TRP A 504 -17.43 -10.66 -0.43
CA TRP A 504 -16.58 -11.32 -1.42
C TRP A 504 -17.14 -11.06 -2.83
N LEU A 505 -16.26 -10.87 -3.80
CA LEU A 505 -16.62 -10.82 -5.21
C LEU A 505 -16.61 -12.23 -5.79
N ASP A 506 -17.67 -12.58 -6.52
CA ASP A 506 -17.75 -13.87 -7.21
C ASP A 506 -16.87 -13.86 -8.47
N GLY A 507 -16.08 -14.92 -8.64
CA GLY A 507 -15.21 -15.12 -9.80
C GLY A 507 -13.72 -15.06 -9.46
N ASN A 508 -12.92 -15.72 -10.30
CA ASN A 508 -11.46 -15.62 -10.26
C ASN A 508 -11.03 -14.82 -11.49
N PRO A 509 -11.06 -13.48 -11.42
CA PRO A 509 -10.63 -12.67 -12.56
C PRO A 509 -9.18 -13.00 -12.88
N ASP A 510 -8.78 -12.92 -14.16
CA ASP A 510 -7.39 -13.19 -14.59
C ASP A 510 -6.45 -12.02 -14.20
N ILE A 511 -6.59 -11.54 -12.96
CA ILE A 511 -5.88 -10.43 -12.35
C ILE A 511 -4.64 -10.95 -11.65
N GLY A 512 -3.48 -10.37 -11.96
CA GLY A 512 -2.22 -10.71 -11.30
C GLY A 512 -1.70 -12.11 -11.63
N LYS A 513 -2.06 -12.65 -12.80
CA LYS A 513 -1.52 -13.92 -13.32
C LYS A 513 0.02 -13.90 -13.29
N GLY A 514 0.63 -14.95 -12.74
CA GLY A 514 2.09 -15.04 -12.57
C GLY A 514 2.67 -14.26 -11.39
N LYS A 515 1.90 -13.39 -10.71
CA LYS A 515 2.38 -12.70 -9.51
C LYS A 515 2.26 -13.58 -8.26
N LYS A 516 3.34 -13.61 -7.46
CA LYS A 516 3.38 -14.32 -6.18
C LYS A 516 2.57 -13.61 -5.10
N SER A 517 2.68 -12.28 -5.03
CA SER A 517 1.91 -11.45 -4.09
C SER A 517 1.72 -10.03 -4.63
N PHE A 518 0.59 -9.40 -4.27
CA PHE A 518 0.21 -8.03 -4.66
C PHE A 518 -1.06 -7.58 -3.91
N THR A 519 -1.36 -6.28 -3.97
CA THR A 519 -2.72 -5.75 -3.74
C THR A 519 -3.09 -4.76 -4.85
N ILE A 520 -4.36 -4.77 -5.25
CA ILE A 520 -4.99 -3.80 -6.15
C ILE A 520 -6.20 -3.24 -5.45
N VAL A 521 -6.32 -1.91 -5.41
CA VAL A 521 -7.51 -1.20 -4.92
C VAL A 521 -8.06 -0.38 -6.08
N LYS A 522 -9.26 -0.72 -6.55
CA LYS A 522 -9.93 -0.09 -7.69
C LYS A 522 -11.21 0.59 -7.21
N ILE A 523 -11.25 1.92 -7.27
CA ILE A 523 -12.31 2.74 -6.68
C ILE A 523 -13.18 3.33 -7.78
N ARG A 524 -14.50 3.14 -7.68
CA ARG A 524 -15.45 3.84 -8.54
C ARG A 524 -15.64 5.26 -8.01
N LEU A 525 -15.32 6.25 -8.84
CA LEU A 525 -15.39 7.65 -8.46
C LEU A 525 -16.85 8.13 -8.44
N ASN A 526 -17.19 8.95 -7.45
CA ASN A 526 -18.48 9.64 -7.41
C ASN A 526 -18.53 10.76 -8.48
N GLY A 527 -19.74 11.30 -8.74
CA GLY A 527 -19.93 12.30 -9.79
C GLY A 527 -19.06 13.56 -9.64
N GLU A 528 -18.85 14.04 -8.41
CA GLU A 528 -17.99 15.21 -8.16
C GLU A 528 -16.53 14.92 -8.51
N MET A 529 -16.01 13.76 -8.14
CA MET A 529 -14.62 13.37 -8.40
C MET A 529 -14.39 13.00 -9.86
N HIS A 530 -15.39 12.39 -10.50
CA HIS A 530 -15.39 12.10 -11.94
C HIS A 530 -15.17 13.38 -12.76
N GLU A 531 -15.96 14.43 -12.51
CA GLU A 531 -15.80 15.71 -13.20
C GLU A 531 -14.44 16.39 -12.93
N LYS A 532 -13.90 16.23 -11.71
CA LYS A 532 -12.55 16.74 -11.38
C LYS A 532 -11.44 16.01 -12.11
N LEU A 533 -11.60 14.73 -12.41
CA LEU A 533 -10.61 13.91 -13.11
C LEU A 533 -10.84 13.83 -14.62
N ARG A 534 -11.92 14.43 -15.14
CA ARG A 534 -12.11 14.66 -16.57
C ARG A 534 -11.19 15.77 -17.07
N LYS A 535 -9.92 15.43 -17.26
CA LYS A 535 -8.88 16.34 -17.77
C LYS A 535 -8.39 15.92 -19.14
N GLU A 536 -7.86 16.89 -19.89
CA GLU A 536 -7.38 16.66 -21.25
C GLU A 536 -6.02 15.96 -21.29
N ASN A 537 -5.20 16.12 -20.25
CA ASN A 537 -3.82 15.64 -20.23
C ASN A 537 -3.44 15.04 -18.85
N LEU A 538 -2.43 14.18 -18.85
CA LEU A 538 -1.92 13.51 -17.64
C LEU A 538 -1.29 14.50 -16.63
N LYS A 539 -0.77 15.66 -17.08
CA LYS A 539 -0.14 16.65 -16.19
C LYS A 539 -1.15 17.27 -15.22
N ASP A 540 -2.36 17.55 -15.67
CA ASP A 540 -3.45 18.06 -14.83
C ASP A 540 -3.96 16.98 -13.87
N ILE A 541 -3.98 15.71 -14.30
CA ILE A 541 -4.31 14.58 -13.42
C ILE A 541 -3.31 14.47 -12.28
N LEU A 542 -2.00 14.54 -12.56
CA LEU A 542 -0.97 14.53 -11.52
C LEU A 542 -1.22 15.63 -10.48
N LYS A 543 -1.63 16.83 -10.91
CA LYS A 543 -1.95 17.95 -10.02
C LYS A 543 -3.18 17.69 -9.14
N VAL A 544 -4.22 17.09 -9.71
CA VAL A 544 -5.45 16.76 -8.97
C VAL A 544 -5.20 15.65 -7.95
N LEU A 545 -4.35 14.68 -8.27
CA LEU A 545 -3.95 13.60 -7.38
C LEU A 545 -2.87 14.02 -6.35
N GLY A 546 -2.25 15.19 -6.50
CA GLY A 546 -1.18 15.68 -5.62
C GLY A 546 0.17 14.99 -5.89
N LEU A 547 0.32 14.39 -7.06
CA LEU A 547 1.51 13.65 -7.49
C LEU A 547 2.48 14.49 -8.32
N GLU A 548 2.09 15.71 -8.71
CA GLU A 548 2.93 16.62 -9.47
C GLU A 548 4.20 17.03 -8.71
N MET A 549 4.12 17.07 -7.38
CA MET A 549 5.21 17.40 -6.47
C MET A 549 5.87 16.16 -5.86
N TYR A 550 5.50 14.96 -6.29
CA TYR A 550 6.02 13.73 -5.70
C TYR A 550 7.37 13.34 -6.31
N VAL A 551 8.24 12.76 -5.51
CA VAL A 551 9.49 12.13 -5.95
C VAL A 551 9.67 10.81 -5.20
N THR A 552 10.49 9.93 -5.75
CA THR A 552 10.73 8.61 -5.17
C THR A 552 12.22 8.37 -4.98
N LYS A 553 12.57 7.45 -4.06
CA LYS A 553 13.93 6.91 -3.97
C LYS A 553 14.32 6.24 -5.30
N GLN A 554 15.61 6.17 -5.59
CA GLN A 554 16.14 5.71 -6.88
C GLN A 554 15.64 4.32 -7.28
N GLU A 555 15.49 3.43 -6.31
CA GLU A 555 15.10 2.04 -6.49
C GLU A 555 13.59 1.82 -6.68
N TYR A 556 12.74 2.83 -6.42
CA TYR A 556 11.30 2.71 -6.55
C TYR A 556 10.82 3.09 -7.95
N ASN A 557 9.74 2.45 -8.39
CA ASN A 557 9.03 2.80 -9.60
C ASN A 557 7.57 3.09 -9.27
N ILE A 558 7.13 4.31 -9.53
CA ILE A 558 5.73 4.71 -9.42
C ILE A 558 5.33 5.31 -10.75
N SER A 559 4.34 4.71 -11.41
CA SER A 559 3.85 5.18 -12.71
C SER A 559 2.37 5.51 -12.66
N VAL A 560 1.98 6.60 -13.34
CA VAL A 560 0.60 7.04 -13.49
C VAL A 560 0.18 6.90 -14.94
N GLU A 561 -0.99 6.30 -15.16
CA GLU A 561 -1.56 5.99 -16.46
C GLU A 561 -2.97 6.61 -16.59
N TYR A 562 -3.21 7.34 -17.68
CA TYR A 562 -4.50 7.94 -17.99
C TYR A 562 -4.62 8.13 -19.51
N ASN A 563 -5.75 7.74 -20.12
CA ASN A 563 -6.00 7.88 -21.57
C ASN A 563 -4.86 7.37 -22.48
N ASN A 564 -4.29 6.20 -22.17
CA ASN A 564 -3.13 5.61 -22.85
C ASN A 564 -1.82 6.40 -22.74
N GLU A 565 -1.79 7.52 -22.02
CA GLU A 565 -0.55 8.18 -21.62
C GLU A 565 -0.02 7.56 -20.32
N LYS A 566 1.29 7.36 -20.24
CA LYS A 566 1.97 6.87 -19.05
C LYS A 566 3.12 7.80 -18.68
N LYS A 567 3.23 8.15 -17.40
CA LYS A 567 4.34 8.94 -16.86
C LYS A 567 4.86 8.31 -15.57
N GLU A 568 6.17 8.20 -15.45
CA GLU A 568 6.84 7.83 -14.21
C GLU A 568 7.06 9.05 -13.32
N ILE A 569 6.87 8.87 -12.02
CA ILE A 569 7.20 9.88 -11.01
C ILE A 569 8.73 10.06 -10.96
N PRO A 570 9.25 11.30 -10.90
CA PRO A 570 10.68 11.55 -10.83
C PRO A 570 11.37 10.78 -9.69
N LYS A 571 12.57 10.28 -9.98
CA LYS A 571 13.41 9.55 -9.02
C LYS A 571 14.56 10.44 -8.59
N ILE A 572 14.91 10.41 -7.31
CA ILE A 572 16.14 11.05 -6.83
C ILE A 572 17.31 10.18 -7.31
N ASN A 573 17.94 10.60 -8.40
CA ASN A 573 19.04 9.87 -9.06
C ASN A 573 20.33 10.71 -9.17
N LYS A 574 20.37 11.86 -8.51
CA LYS A 574 21.46 12.83 -8.49
C LYS A 574 21.98 12.98 -7.07
N GLU A 575 22.72 11.99 -6.60
CA GLU A 575 23.27 12.00 -5.23
C GLU A 575 24.25 13.16 -5.02
N GLU A 576 24.95 13.59 -6.07
CA GLU A 576 25.84 14.74 -6.08
C GLU A 576 25.15 16.08 -5.74
N TRP A 577 23.82 16.17 -5.95
CA TRP A 577 23.01 17.34 -5.61
C TRP A 577 22.76 17.49 -4.11
N PHE A 578 23.12 16.48 -3.32
CA PHE A 578 22.89 16.49 -1.90
C PHE A 578 24.22 16.55 -1.12
N LEU A 579 24.18 17.22 0.02
CA LEU A 579 25.20 17.12 1.04
C LEU A 579 24.74 16.12 2.08
N GLU A 580 25.47 15.02 2.22
CA GLU A 580 25.22 14.01 3.25
C GLU A 580 25.87 14.44 4.56
N ILE A 581 25.04 14.74 5.57
CA ILE A 581 25.49 15.17 6.90
C ILE A 581 25.68 13.99 7.83
N SER A 582 24.82 12.99 7.65
CA SER A 582 24.86 11.72 8.36
C SER A 582 24.17 10.66 7.48
N PRO A 583 24.32 9.36 7.76
CA PRO A 583 23.72 8.30 6.94
C PRO A 583 22.21 8.45 6.69
N ASN A 584 21.52 9.17 7.59
CA ASN A 584 20.06 9.33 7.57
C ASN A 584 19.60 10.73 7.17
N ILE A 585 20.51 11.68 6.90
CA ILE A 585 20.17 13.08 6.63
C ILE A 585 20.96 13.60 5.44
N LYS A 586 20.24 13.98 4.38
CA LYS A 586 20.79 14.64 3.21
C LYS A 586 20.11 16.00 3.00
N ILE A 587 20.89 17.03 2.69
CA ILE A 587 20.40 18.38 2.43
C ILE A 587 20.62 18.71 0.96
N TYR A 588 19.58 19.16 0.28
CA TYR A 588 19.69 19.57 -1.12
C TYR A 588 20.54 20.84 -1.25
N LYS A 589 21.52 20.77 -2.14
CA LYS A 589 22.47 21.86 -2.39
C LYS A 589 21.91 22.97 -3.26
N GLY A 590 20.75 22.85 -3.92
CA GLY A 590 20.09 23.96 -4.64
C GLY A 590 21.02 24.99 -5.32
N GLU A 591 21.02 26.22 -4.81
CA GLU A 591 21.82 27.36 -5.31
C GLU A 591 23.34 27.18 -5.19
N TRP A 592 23.82 26.16 -4.48
CA TRP A 592 25.22 25.80 -4.35
C TRP A 592 25.72 24.90 -5.50
N ILE A 593 24.81 24.42 -6.36
CA ILE A 593 25.15 23.61 -7.54
C ILE A 593 25.47 24.54 -8.72
N LYS A 594 26.66 24.40 -9.30
CA LYS A 594 27.05 25.06 -10.56
C LYS A 594 26.73 24.14 -11.73
N GLU A 595 25.45 23.98 -12.05
CA GLU A 595 25.02 23.22 -13.24
C GLU A 595 24.33 24.13 -14.24
N ASP A 596 24.61 23.93 -15.53
CA ASP A 596 23.91 24.59 -16.62
C ASP A 596 22.57 23.87 -16.84
N GLU A 597 21.45 24.56 -16.58
CA GLU A 597 20.11 24.00 -16.76
C GLU A 597 19.83 23.51 -18.19
N SER A 598 20.58 23.99 -19.18
CA SER A 598 20.45 23.55 -20.57
C SER A 598 20.91 22.11 -20.81
N GLU A 599 21.80 21.57 -19.95
CA GLU A 599 22.34 20.21 -20.04
C GLU A 599 21.44 19.16 -19.39
N LEU A 600 20.43 19.57 -18.59
CA LEU A 600 19.53 18.67 -17.87
C LEU A 600 18.47 18.05 -18.78
N MET A 601 18.23 16.76 -18.59
CA MET A 601 17.09 16.05 -19.19
C MET A 601 15.75 16.55 -18.62
N GLU A 602 14.64 16.34 -19.32
CA GLU A 602 13.31 16.85 -18.90
C GLU A 602 12.85 16.31 -17.53
N ASN A 603 13.19 15.05 -17.21
CA ASN A 603 12.93 14.45 -15.91
C ASN A 603 13.79 15.07 -14.80
N GLU A 604 15.06 15.39 -15.08
CA GLU A 604 15.97 16.08 -14.17
C GLU A 604 15.52 17.52 -13.93
N LYS A 605 15.04 18.22 -14.96
CA LYS A 605 14.41 19.53 -14.84
C LYS A 605 13.17 19.50 -13.94
N CYS A 606 12.33 18.47 -14.09
CA CYS A 606 11.18 18.26 -13.20
C CYS A 606 11.62 17.99 -11.76
N LEU A 607 12.63 17.15 -11.55
CA LEU A 607 13.18 16.84 -10.24
C LEU A 607 13.74 18.11 -9.58
N LYS A 608 14.61 18.85 -10.28
CA LYS A 608 15.21 20.11 -9.82
C LYS A 608 14.14 21.12 -9.38
N LYS A 609 13.08 21.29 -10.17
CA LYS A 609 11.96 22.18 -9.84
C LYS A 609 11.23 21.80 -8.54
N ILE A 610 11.20 20.51 -8.19
CA ILE A 610 10.64 20.04 -6.92
C ILE A 610 11.61 20.32 -5.76
N LEU A 611 12.89 19.98 -5.95
CA LEU A 611 13.95 20.14 -4.93
C LEU A 611 14.29 21.60 -4.62
N ASP A 612 14.18 22.52 -5.58
CA ASP A 612 14.41 23.96 -5.40
C ASP A 612 13.35 24.63 -4.49
N ARG A 613 12.32 23.89 -4.06
CA ARG A 613 11.35 24.39 -3.09
C ARG A 613 11.86 24.19 -1.67
N ASN A 614 11.89 25.30 -0.94
CA ASN A 614 12.21 25.31 0.48
C ASN A 614 11.05 24.77 1.35
N GLU A 615 11.39 24.43 2.59
CA GLU A 615 10.48 23.95 3.64
C GLU A 615 9.77 22.64 3.29
N LEU A 616 10.39 21.82 2.43
CA LEU A 616 9.94 20.48 2.12
C LEU A 616 10.90 19.43 2.69
N VAL A 617 10.34 18.33 3.16
CA VAL A 617 11.09 17.16 3.60
C VAL A 617 10.59 15.92 2.90
N LEU A 618 11.50 15.09 2.39
CA LEU A 618 11.23 13.70 2.05
C LEU A 618 11.47 12.84 3.29
N TYR A 619 10.40 12.40 3.91
CA TYR A 619 10.42 11.59 5.12
C TYR A 619 9.48 10.39 4.94
N ASN A 620 10.00 9.18 5.18
CA ASN A 620 9.27 7.92 4.96
C ASN A 620 8.60 7.84 3.58
N ASP A 621 9.36 8.17 2.53
CA ASP A 621 8.94 8.14 1.12
C ASP A 621 7.83 9.11 0.75
N LEU A 622 7.55 10.10 1.60
CA LEU A 622 6.58 11.16 1.35
C LEU A 622 7.24 12.52 1.36
N ILE A 623 6.94 13.32 0.34
CA ILE A 623 7.20 14.75 0.40
C ILE A 623 6.13 15.39 1.27
N SER A 624 6.57 16.12 2.30
CA SER A 624 5.69 16.85 3.20
C SER A 624 6.26 18.24 3.51
N PRO A 625 5.40 19.24 3.76
CA PRO A 625 5.82 20.50 4.36
C PRO A 625 6.47 20.26 5.73
N ALA A 626 7.63 20.87 5.95
CA ALA A 626 8.38 20.78 7.19
C ALA A 626 8.16 22.03 8.06
N LYS A 627 8.01 21.83 9.38
CA LYS A 627 7.83 22.90 10.37
C LYS A 627 8.96 22.88 11.39
N TYR A 628 9.63 24.03 11.54
CA TYR A 628 10.81 24.20 12.39
C TYR A 628 10.68 25.31 13.44
N LYS A 629 9.55 26.03 13.46
CA LYS A 629 9.41 27.34 14.14
C LYS A 629 9.78 27.35 15.62
N ASP A 630 9.49 26.27 16.35
CA ASP A 630 9.73 26.22 17.80
C ASP A 630 11.22 26.07 18.14
N GLU A 631 12.03 25.60 17.19
CA GLU A 631 13.47 25.34 17.36
C GLU A 631 14.35 26.41 16.70
N LEU A 632 13.87 27.04 15.61
CA LEU A 632 14.60 28.08 14.87
C LEU A 632 15.22 29.19 15.74
N PRO A 633 14.58 29.69 16.82
CA PRO A 633 15.20 30.71 17.67
C PRO A 633 16.54 30.32 18.31
N LYS A 634 16.85 29.02 18.40
CA LYS A 634 18.16 28.53 18.90
C LYS A 634 19.30 28.75 17.89
N TYR A 635 18.98 28.84 16.60
CA TYR A 635 19.93 28.92 15.49
C TYR A 635 19.92 30.35 14.93
N LYS A 636 20.75 31.22 15.50
CA LYS A 636 20.73 32.66 15.22
C LYS A 636 20.87 32.96 13.72
N GLN A 637 21.73 32.20 13.04
CA GLN A 637 22.01 32.39 11.61
C GLN A 637 20.89 31.89 10.70
N LEU A 638 19.96 31.04 11.17
CA LEU A 638 18.80 30.57 10.39
C LEU A 638 17.52 31.41 10.59
N ASN A 639 17.58 32.48 11.38
CA ASN A 639 16.41 33.35 11.58
C ASN A 639 15.92 33.95 10.26
N ASN A 640 14.63 33.74 9.96
CA ASN A 640 13.97 34.13 8.70
C ASN A 640 14.61 33.53 7.43
N ILE A 641 15.42 32.50 7.55
CA ILE A 641 15.98 31.76 6.41
C ILE A 641 15.07 30.59 6.08
N LYS A 642 14.74 30.44 4.81
CA LYS A 642 13.96 29.30 4.33
C LYS A 642 14.88 28.08 4.25
N ILE A 643 14.54 27.02 4.97
CA ILE A 643 15.30 25.78 4.99
C ILE A 643 15.17 25.08 3.63
N PRO A 644 16.25 24.66 2.96
CA PRO A 644 16.19 23.95 1.69
C PRO A 644 15.53 22.57 1.82
N PHE A 645 15.30 21.88 0.70
CA PHE A 645 14.76 20.52 0.72
C PHE A 645 15.66 19.58 1.53
N VAL A 646 15.06 18.82 2.45
CA VAL A 646 15.77 17.85 3.30
C VAL A 646 15.25 16.44 3.00
N MET A 647 16.15 15.47 2.94
CA MET A 647 15.78 14.05 2.91
C MET A 647 16.19 13.39 4.22
N LEU A 648 15.23 12.72 4.85
CA LEU A 648 15.36 12.03 6.12
C LEU A 648 15.03 10.55 5.95
N ASP A 649 16.04 9.69 6.14
CA ASP A 649 15.90 8.23 6.10
C ASP A 649 16.05 7.65 7.51
N VAL A 650 15.02 7.83 8.35
CA VAL A 650 15.12 7.52 9.78
C VAL A 650 14.65 6.09 10.08
N THR A 651 15.57 5.26 10.55
CA THR A 651 15.28 3.92 11.07
C THR A 651 14.90 3.99 12.56
N GLU A 652 13.66 4.41 12.80
CA GLU A 652 12.86 4.23 14.03
C GLU A 652 13.39 4.63 15.43
N THR A 653 14.59 5.21 15.62
CA THR A 653 15.10 5.45 16.99
C THR A 653 14.78 6.81 17.64
N ASP A 654 14.25 7.82 16.95
CA ASP A 654 14.04 9.15 17.56
C ASP A 654 12.61 9.70 17.38
N SER A 655 11.61 8.92 17.80
CA SER A 655 10.18 9.18 17.53
C SER A 655 9.56 10.39 18.28
N LYS A 656 10.32 11.12 19.10
CA LYS A 656 9.83 12.34 19.76
C LYS A 656 10.23 13.61 19.03
N GLU A 657 11.28 13.56 18.21
CA GLU A 657 11.87 14.74 17.58
C GLU A 657 11.33 14.95 16.17
N ILE A 658 10.79 13.91 15.54
CA ILE A 658 10.01 14.00 14.31
C ILE A 658 8.56 13.64 14.62
N VAL A 659 7.67 14.63 14.52
CA VAL A 659 6.25 14.48 14.82
C VAL A 659 5.42 14.80 13.58
N THR A 660 4.57 13.85 13.16
CA THR A 660 3.56 14.08 12.13
C THR A 660 2.23 14.40 12.76
N ASP A 661 1.50 15.37 12.21
CA ASP A 661 0.12 15.62 12.59
C ASP A 661 -0.79 14.45 12.19
N LEU A 662 -1.94 14.29 12.87
CA LEU A 662 -2.93 13.24 12.57
C LEU A 662 -3.38 13.25 11.10
N SER A 663 -3.47 14.45 10.53
CA SER A 663 -3.82 14.71 9.13
C SER A 663 -2.69 14.45 8.13
N ARG A 664 -1.46 14.20 8.61
CA ARG A 664 -0.21 14.06 7.83
C ARG A 664 0.00 15.18 6.82
N SER A 665 -0.45 16.38 7.15
CA SER A 665 -0.30 17.58 6.34
C SER A 665 1.06 18.24 6.50
N SER A 666 1.78 17.94 7.59
CA SER A 666 3.12 18.47 7.83
C SER A 666 3.94 17.58 8.77
N VAL A 667 5.26 17.77 8.72
CA VAL A 667 6.22 17.11 9.61
C VAL A 667 6.88 18.19 10.47
N GLN A 668 6.77 18.06 11.78
CA GLN A 668 7.55 18.87 12.72
C GLN A 668 8.88 18.16 12.99
N ILE A 669 9.98 18.90 12.86
CA ILE A 669 11.35 18.39 13.05
C ILE A 669 12.03 19.23 14.15
N ALA A 670 12.61 18.55 15.13
CA ALA A 670 13.28 19.15 16.27
C ALA A 670 14.53 18.36 16.68
N GLY A 671 15.20 18.81 17.76
CA GLY A 671 16.27 18.07 18.41
C GLY A 671 17.49 17.79 17.52
N ILE A 672 18.02 16.56 17.57
CA ILE A 672 19.26 16.18 16.89
C ILE A 672 19.15 16.32 15.37
N PHE A 673 17.97 16.10 14.80
CA PHE A 673 17.74 16.29 13.37
C PHE A 673 17.86 17.75 12.98
N MET A 674 17.27 18.65 13.76
CA MET A 674 17.39 20.09 13.49
C MET A 674 18.84 20.57 13.68
N ASP A 675 19.56 20.06 14.69
CA ASP A 675 20.98 20.35 14.88
C ASP A 675 21.81 19.96 13.65
N ASN A 676 21.57 18.77 13.09
CA ASN A 676 22.27 18.30 11.90
C ASN A 676 21.86 19.06 10.64
N ILE A 677 20.58 19.39 10.48
CA ILE A 677 20.10 20.24 9.38
C ILE A 677 20.79 21.60 9.42
N ALA A 678 20.84 22.23 10.61
CA ALA A 678 21.49 23.53 10.78
C ALA A 678 22.98 23.46 10.45
N LYS A 679 23.70 22.46 10.98
CA LYS A 679 25.11 22.23 10.64
C LYS A 679 25.32 22.10 9.14
N GLY A 680 24.50 21.32 8.45
CA GLY A 680 24.65 21.12 7.01
C GLY A 680 24.40 22.38 6.19
N ILE A 681 23.40 23.18 6.56
CA ILE A 681 23.17 24.49 5.93
C ILE A 681 24.36 25.42 6.19
N TYR A 682 24.88 25.45 7.41
CA TYR A 682 26.05 26.25 7.76
C TYR A 682 27.28 25.82 6.98
N THR A 683 27.53 24.51 6.81
CA THR A 683 28.62 24.00 5.96
C THR A 683 28.50 24.54 4.54
N LEU A 684 27.34 24.39 3.90
CA LEU A 684 27.11 24.88 2.54
C LEU A 684 27.31 26.40 2.47
N GLU A 685 26.82 27.14 3.45
CA GLU A 685 26.94 28.59 3.50
C GLU A 685 28.40 29.05 3.66
N ILE A 686 29.14 28.37 4.54
CA ILE A 686 30.55 28.66 4.81
C ILE A 686 31.40 28.39 3.57
N GLU A 687 31.10 27.35 2.78
CA GLU A 687 31.78 27.11 1.50
C GLU A 687 31.71 28.31 0.54
N LYS A 688 30.56 29.01 0.47
CA LYS A 688 30.41 30.25 -0.32
C LYS A 688 31.31 31.36 0.19
N ILE A 689 31.33 31.56 1.51
CA ILE A 689 32.18 32.59 2.16
C ILE A 689 33.66 32.30 1.91
N VAL A 690 34.08 31.07 2.17
CA VAL A 690 35.47 30.60 2.00
C VAL A 690 35.90 30.71 0.54
N GLY A 691 35.01 30.42 -0.41
CA GLY A 691 35.27 30.62 -1.85
C GLY A 691 35.65 32.06 -2.18
N VAL A 692 34.86 33.04 -1.70
CA VAL A 692 35.16 34.48 -1.88
C VAL A 692 36.46 34.89 -1.20
N LEU A 693 36.71 34.38 0.02
CA LEU A 693 37.92 34.67 0.77
C LEU A 693 39.18 34.15 0.06
N ARG A 694 39.12 32.95 -0.53
CA ARG A 694 40.24 32.39 -1.30
C ARG A 694 40.51 33.18 -2.57
N GLU A 695 39.46 33.48 -3.35
CA GLU A 695 39.61 34.29 -4.57
C GLU A 695 40.21 35.67 -4.26
N TYR A 696 39.82 36.25 -3.13
CA TYR A 696 40.41 37.50 -2.66
C TYR A 696 41.87 37.35 -2.25
N LYS A 697 42.22 36.29 -1.49
CA LYS A 697 43.60 36.02 -1.08
C LYS A 697 44.52 35.91 -2.30
N ASP A 698 44.11 35.13 -3.30
CA ASP A 698 44.87 34.94 -4.55
C ASP A 698 45.07 36.26 -5.31
N LYS A 699 44.08 37.17 -5.29
CA LYS A 699 44.17 38.50 -5.92
C LYS A 699 45.01 39.49 -5.11
N ALA A 700 44.92 39.44 -3.78
CA ALA A 700 45.63 40.33 -2.86
C ALA A 700 47.16 40.19 -2.94
N GLU A 701 47.68 39.05 -3.40
CA GLU A 701 49.10 38.86 -3.68
C GLU A 701 49.62 39.72 -4.86
N THR A 702 48.72 40.27 -5.69
CA THR A 702 49.06 41.03 -6.91
C THR A 702 48.70 42.52 -6.87
N ASN A 703 47.82 42.95 -5.96
CA ASN A 703 47.34 44.33 -5.84
C ASN A 703 46.97 44.67 -4.39
N LYS A 704 47.01 45.96 -3.99
CA LYS A 704 46.64 46.41 -2.64
C LYS A 704 45.22 45.93 -2.28
N ALA A 705 45.15 45.04 -1.29
CA ALA A 705 43.95 44.44 -0.74
C ALA A 705 43.01 45.50 -0.11
N ASP A 706 41.75 45.56 -0.57
CA ASP A 706 40.70 46.41 0.00
C ASP A 706 39.71 45.60 0.85
N SER A 707 39.70 45.82 2.17
CA SER A 707 38.88 45.06 3.12
C SER A 707 37.39 45.40 3.04
N TYR A 708 37.02 46.60 2.58
CA TYR A 708 35.62 46.99 2.39
C TYR A 708 35.01 46.34 1.15
N GLU A 709 35.78 46.23 0.06
CA GLU A 709 35.36 45.49 -1.12
C GLU A 709 35.16 44.00 -0.78
N LEU A 710 36.08 43.43 0.00
CA LEU A 710 35.94 42.06 0.50
C LEU A 710 34.68 41.91 1.37
N LEU A 711 34.45 42.82 2.31
CA LEU A 711 33.27 42.81 3.17
C LEU A 711 31.97 42.81 2.34
N LYS A 712 31.89 43.65 1.30
CA LYS A 712 30.73 43.68 0.40
C LYS A 712 30.55 42.35 -0.32
N LYS A 713 31.61 41.81 -0.93
CA LYS A 713 31.56 40.51 -1.62
C LYS A 713 31.16 39.36 -0.69
N VAL A 714 31.65 39.36 0.55
CA VAL A 714 31.29 38.37 1.57
C VAL A 714 29.83 38.53 2.03
N ARG A 715 29.31 39.75 2.12
CA ARG A 715 27.88 39.98 2.38
C ARG A 715 27.01 39.58 1.18
N GLU A 716 27.49 39.79 -0.04
CA GLU A 716 26.76 39.47 -1.27
C GLU A 716 26.73 37.96 -1.57
N SER A 717 27.72 37.21 -1.09
CA SER A 717 27.81 35.77 -1.34
C SER A 717 26.74 34.95 -0.63
N SER A 718 26.11 35.51 0.41
CA SER A 718 25.29 34.75 1.36
C SER A 718 24.14 35.57 1.93
N GLU A 719 22.93 35.02 1.90
CA GLU A 719 21.80 35.63 2.60
C GLU A 719 21.96 35.58 4.12
N ILE A 720 22.48 34.47 4.66
CA ILE A 720 22.76 34.31 6.08
C ILE A 720 23.76 35.36 6.56
N VAL A 721 24.87 35.54 5.84
CA VAL A 721 25.89 36.53 6.23
C VAL A 721 25.33 37.95 6.17
N ARG A 722 24.66 38.29 5.07
CA ARG A 722 24.07 39.62 4.86
C ARG A 722 23.07 40.00 5.94
N ASN A 723 22.19 39.07 6.30
CA ASN A 723 21.05 39.37 7.14
C ASN A 723 21.28 39.03 8.61
N ASN A 724 22.10 38.02 8.92
CA ASN A 724 22.18 37.40 10.24
C ASN A 724 23.60 37.32 10.83
N ILE A 725 24.59 37.99 10.24
CA ILE A 725 25.95 38.09 10.79
C ILE A 725 26.45 39.54 10.74
N ASP A 726 26.86 40.07 11.90
CA ASP A 726 27.59 41.34 11.97
C ASP A 726 29.08 41.05 11.76
N ILE A 727 29.68 41.70 10.75
CA ILE A 727 31.10 41.57 10.42
C ILE A 727 31.80 42.89 10.67
N LEU A 728 32.86 42.86 11.47
CA LEU A 728 33.66 44.03 11.82
C LEU A 728 34.91 44.11 10.95
N LEU A 729 35.47 45.31 10.86
CA LEU A 729 36.72 45.61 10.17
C LEU A 729 37.79 45.95 11.22
N SER A 730 38.93 45.26 11.17
CA SER A 730 40.09 45.56 12.02
C SER A 730 41.35 45.60 11.15
N GLY A 731 41.74 46.81 10.75
CA GLY A 731 42.75 47.00 9.71
C GLY A 731 42.31 46.35 8.39
N ASN A 732 43.13 45.43 7.87
CA ASN A 732 42.83 44.71 6.63
C ASN A 732 42.06 43.40 6.82
N LYS A 733 41.61 43.09 8.05
CA LYS A 733 40.91 41.84 8.37
C LYS A 733 39.43 42.04 8.56
N LEU A 734 38.65 41.05 8.11
CA LEU A 734 37.27 40.86 8.54
C LEU A 734 37.27 40.14 9.88
N VAL A 735 36.45 40.60 10.83
CA VAL A 735 36.32 39.98 12.14
C VAL A 735 34.90 39.51 12.39
N PHE A 736 34.78 38.23 12.73
CA PHE A 736 33.53 37.57 13.09
C PHE A 736 33.53 37.27 14.58
N CYS A 737 32.40 37.48 15.25
CA CYS A 737 32.32 37.35 16.72
C CYS A 737 31.24 36.35 17.14
N LYS A 738 31.57 35.45 18.07
CA LYS A 738 30.62 34.54 18.74
C LYS A 738 29.98 35.18 19.96
N ALA A 739 30.69 36.07 20.64
CA ALA A 739 30.18 36.89 21.75
C ALA A 739 30.21 38.39 21.45
N ASN A 740 29.70 39.17 22.40
CA ASN A 740 29.78 40.63 22.42
C ASN A 740 31.24 41.09 22.52
N TRP A 741 31.62 42.09 21.74
CA TRP A 741 32.98 42.63 21.72
C TRP A 741 32.96 44.15 21.62
N GLU A 742 33.94 44.83 22.22
CA GLU A 742 34.03 46.30 22.13
C GLU A 742 34.41 46.74 20.72
N HIS A 743 33.60 47.60 20.14
CA HIS A 743 33.77 48.09 18.77
C HIS A 743 33.20 49.50 18.59
N ILE A 744 33.47 50.05 17.39
CA ILE A 744 32.97 51.34 16.95
C ILE A 744 31.92 51.11 15.86
N ASN A 745 30.72 51.62 16.08
CA ASN A 745 29.66 51.64 15.08
C ASN A 745 29.78 52.90 14.23
N VAL A 746 29.95 52.72 12.92
CA VAL A 746 29.95 53.83 11.96
C VAL A 746 28.75 53.69 11.03
N TRP A 747 27.86 54.69 11.08
CA TRP A 747 26.65 54.75 10.26
C TRP A 747 26.78 55.85 9.23
N GLY A 748 26.97 55.50 7.96
CA GLY A 748 27.14 56.48 6.90
C GLY A 748 27.76 55.91 5.63
N SER A 749 28.12 56.80 4.70
CA SER A 749 28.70 56.42 3.42
C SER A 749 30.02 55.68 3.61
N GLU A 750 30.34 54.78 2.68
CA GLU A 750 31.61 54.07 2.66
C GLU A 750 32.80 55.04 2.60
N SER A 751 32.70 56.09 1.79
CA SER A 751 33.73 57.13 1.67
C SER A 751 34.03 57.80 3.02
N ALA A 752 33.00 58.20 3.77
CA ALA A 752 33.16 58.79 5.09
C ALA A 752 33.74 57.79 6.10
N THR A 753 33.33 56.52 6.00
CA THR A 753 33.79 55.47 6.92
C THR A 753 35.28 55.17 6.70
N ARG A 754 35.72 55.03 5.44
CA ARG A 754 37.14 54.81 5.10
C ARG A 754 38.06 55.92 5.61
N LYS A 755 37.60 57.17 5.57
CA LYS A 755 38.35 58.33 6.06
C LYS A 755 38.68 58.26 7.56
N ILE A 756 37.87 57.56 8.35
CA ILE A 756 37.94 57.60 9.83
C ILE A 756 38.16 56.22 10.48
N ALA A 757 37.92 55.11 9.78
CA ALA A 757 37.99 53.77 10.37
C ALA A 757 39.40 53.41 10.91
N ASP A 758 40.45 53.67 10.13
CA ASP A 758 41.85 53.37 10.50
C ASP A 758 42.38 54.20 11.67
N LYS A 759 41.58 55.18 12.10
CA LYS A 759 41.91 56.02 13.23
C LYS A 759 41.56 55.32 14.56
N PHE A 760 40.56 54.45 14.59
CA PHE A 760 40.18 53.78 15.83
C PHE A 760 41.08 52.59 16.15
N ASN A 761 41.48 52.46 17.42
CA ASN A 761 42.21 51.27 17.92
C ASN A 761 41.29 50.06 18.17
N LYS A 762 39.97 50.24 17.96
CA LYS A 762 38.93 49.21 18.13
C LYS A 762 38.39 48.81 16.75
N PRO A 763 37.91 47.57 16.58
CA PRO A 763 37.25 47.14 15.36
C PRO A 763 36.05 48.04 15.00
N VAL A 764 35.79 48.20 13.71
CA VAL A 764 34.73 49.04 13.18
C VAL A 764 33.62 48.19 12.58
N LEU A 765 32.39 48.36 13.06
CA LEU A 765 31.20 47.81 12.44
C LEU A 765 30.54 48.89 11.58
N TRP A 766 30.52 48.65 10.27
CA TRP A 766 30.02 49.61 9.29
C TRP A 766 28.59 49.30 8.82
N TYR A 767 27.75 50.33 8.91
CA TYR A 767 26.41 50.39 8.36
C TYR A 767 26.36 51.46 7.26
N GLU A 768 25.98 51.06 6.05
CA GLU A 768 25.82 51.99 4.90
C GLU A 768 24.62 52.93 5.09
N LEU A 769 23.63 52.51 5.87
CA LEU A 769 22.48 53.31 6.24
C LEU A 769 22.83 54.32 7.34
N PHE A 770 22.07 55.41 7.40
CA PHE A 770 22.19 56.39 8.47
C PHE A 770 21.39 55.98 9.69
N MET A 771 21.93 56.23 10.89
CA MET A 771 21.20 56.00 12.13
C MET A 771 19.93 56.86 12.18
N VAL A 772 18.80 56.29 12.57
CA VAL A 772 17.56 57.04 12.75
C VAL A 772 17.67 58.01 13.94
N LYS A 773 17.03 59.18 13.83
CA LYS A 773 17.17 60.28 14.80
C LYS A 773 16.82 59.91 16.26
N SER A 774 15.91 58.95 16.45
CA SER A 774 15.54 58.45 17.78
C SER A 774 16.69 57.69 18.42
N SER A 775 17.35 56.80 17.66
CA SER A 775 18.55 56.07 18.10
C SER A 775 19.74 57.00 18.31
N VAL A 776 19.90 58.03 17.47
CA VAL A 776 20.91 59.08 17.70
C VAL A 776 20.66 59.82 18.99
N SER A 777 19.40 60.22 19.24
CA SER A 777 19.02 60.86 20.50
C SER A 777 19.35 59.96 21.70
N GLU A 778 19.06 58.66 21.61
CA GLU A 778 19.39 57.69 22.65
C GLU A 778 20.89 57.57 22.90
N CYS A 779 21.70 57.53 21.84
CA CYS A 779 23.15 57.45 21.95
C CYS A 779 23.73 58.72 22.58
N ILE A 780 23.16 59.90 22.33
CA ILE A 780 23.57 61.16 22.97
C ILE A 780 23.16 61.15 24.45
N GLU A 781 21.92 60.79 24.74
CA GLU A 781 21.36 60.73 26.11
C GLU A 781 22.17 59.77 26.99
N LYS A 782 22.56 58.60 26.45
CA LYS A 782 23.37 57.59 27.17
C LYS A 782 24.89 57.82 27.08
N ASN A 783 25.36 58.90 26.45
CA ASN A 783 26.79 59.18 26.25
C ASN A 783 27.55 58.05 25.49
N TYR A 784 26.90 57.40 24.54
CA TYR A 784 27.53 56.41 23.65
C TYR A 784 28.05 57.02 22.35
N LEU A 785 27.49 58.16 21.92
CA LEU A 785 27.90 58.84 20.69
C LEU A 785 29.29 59.50 20.87
N ILE A 786 30.23 59.18 19.99
CA ILE A 786 31.59 59.73 19.96
C ILE A 786 31.59 61.04 19.19
N CYS A 787 31.09 61.00 17.95
CA CYS A 787 30.97 62.16 17.08
C CYS A 787 29.81 62.02 16.09
N ILE A 788 29.43 63.15 15.53
CA ILE A 788 28.31 63.28 14.59
C ILE A 788 28.61 64.35 13.56
N SER A 789 28.24 64.11 12.31
CA SER A 789 28.46 65.12 11.28
C SER A 789 27.55 66.31 11.47
N VAL A 790 28.08 67.51 11.21
CA VAL A 790 27.32 68.76 11.27
C VAL A 790 26.12 68.70 10.34
N ARG A 791 26.24 68.05 9.17
CA ARG A 791 25.12 67.84 8.24
C ARG A 791 23.95 67.06 8.86
N TYR A 792 24.22 66.09 9.73
CA TYR A 792 23.18 65.37 10.48
C TYR A 792 22.49 66.29 11.49
N LEU A 793 23.27 67.05 12.27
CA LEU A 793 22.76 67.99 13.25
C LEU A 793 21.96 69.13 12.60
N GLU A 794 22.44 69.65 11.47
CA GLU A 794 21.78 70.70 10.71
C GLU A 794 20.37 70.28 10.31
N ARG A 795 20.22 69.05 9.77
CA ARG A 795 18.93 68.48 9.38
C ARG A 795 17.95 68.35 10.55
N TYR A 796 18.42 67.89 11.71
CA TYR A 796 17.55 67.54 12.83
C TYR A 796 17.51 68.56 13.97
N ILE A 797 18.22 69.69 13.85
CA ILE A 797 18.20 70.80 14.81
C ILE A 797 17.83 72.10 14.09
N CYS A 798 18.61 72.53 13.11
CA CYS A 798 18.42 73.82 12.45
C CYS A 798 17.27 73.80 11.42
N GLU A 799 17.17 72.74 10.63
CA GLU A 799 16.16 72.58 9.57
C GLU A 799 14.85 71.97 10.11
N ALA A 800 14.88 71.40 11.32
CA ALA A 800 13.70 70.82 11.94
C ALA A 800 12.58 71.87 12.09
N THR A 801 11.41 71.55 11.53
CA THR A 801 10.23 72.44 11.54
C THR A 801 9.41 72.33 12.82
N SER A 802 9.56 71.23 13.57
CA SER A 802 8.85 70.96 14.81
C SER A 802 9.67 70.04 15.73
N PRO A 803 9.33 69.97 17.03
CA PRO A 803 9.94 69.01 17.95
C PRO A 803 9.83 67.55 17.49
N GLN A 804 8.73 67.21 16.80
CA GLN A 804 8.51 65.87 16.26
C GLN A 804 9.46 65.52 15.12
N ASN A 805 10.02 66.52 14.43
CA ASN A 805 10.96 66.32 13.33
C ASN A 805 12.42 66.39 13.76
N GLY A 806 12.73 66.93 14.94
CA GLY A 806 14.10 67.02 15.45
C GLY A 806 14.52 65.97 16.49
N LEU A 807 15.64 66.23 17.16
CA LEU A 807 16.16 65.42 18.26
C LEU A 807 15.29 65.51 19.53
N ARG A 808 15.35 64.49 20.40
CA ARG A 808 14.65 64.53 21.68
C ARG A 808 15.22 65.63 22.59
N LYS A 809 14.40 66.09 23.54
CA LYS A 809 14.69 67.22 24.43
C LYS A 809 16.06 67.10 25.11
N GLU A 810 16.34 65.97 25.76
CA GLU A 810 17.59 65.76 26.50
C GLU A 810 18.80 65.70 25.57
N ALA A 811 18.71 64.96 24.47
CA ALA A 811 19.76 64.93 23.45
C ALA A 811 20.05 66.33 22.87
N LEU A 812 19.01 67.10 22.57
CA LEU A 812 19.12 68.47 22.06
C LEU A 812 19.81 69.39 23.08
N LEU A 813 19.44 69.32 24.36
CA LEU A 813 20.09 70.11 25.42
C LEU A 813 21.57 69.78 25.52
N LYS A 814 21.95 68.49 25.49
CA LYS A 814 23.36 68.08 25.52
C LYS A 814 24.16 68.66 24.35
N ILE A 815 23.59 68.67 23.14
CA ILE A 815 24.24 69.29 21.97
C ILE A 815 24.36 70.81 22.16
N LEU A 816 23.30 71.50 22.60
CA LEU A 816 23.33 72.94 22.83
C LEU A 816 24.36 73.33 23.89
N HIS A 817 24.39 72.63 25.02
CA HIS A 817 25.37 72.82 26.08
C HIS A 817 26.79 72.57 25.56
N ARG A 818 26.99 71.54 24.75
CA ARG A 818 28.28 71.25 24.11
C ARG A 818 28.75 72.36 23.18
N LEU A 819 27.82 73.04 22.52
CA LEU A 819 28.08 74.22 21.66
C LEU A 819 28.20 75.54 22.46
N GLY A 820 28.12 75.51 23.79
CA GLY A 820 28.28 76.68 24.65
C GLY A 820 27.00 77.45 24.97
N PHE A 821 25.82 76.93 24.62
CA PHE A 821 24.53 77.53 24.96
C PHE A 821 23.99 76.95 26.28
N GLN A 822 24.12 77.68 27.39
CA GLN A 822 23.65 77.25 28.72
C GLN A 822 22.33 77.92 29.16
N GLU A 823 21.68 78.68 28.26
CA GLU A 823 20.46 79.45 28.56
C GLU A 823 19.21 78.58 28.81
N LYS A 824 19.26 77.28 28.50
CA LYS A 824 18.18 76.31 28.73
C LYS A 824 18.62 75.18 29.63
N GLN A 825 17.74 74.77 30.53
CA GLN A 825 17.97 73.74 31.54
C GLN A 825 17.05 72.53 31.32
N GLU A 826 17.37 71.41 31.95
CA GLU A 826 16.53 70.19 31.87
C GLU A 826 15.11 70.42 32.38
N SER A 827 14.87 71.38 33.28
CA SER A 827 13.54 71.74 33.77
C SER A 827 12.66 72.45 32.73
N ASP A 828 13.24 73.00 31.64
CA ASP A 828 12.48 73.72 30.61
C ASP A 828 11.56 72.79 29.81
N SER A 829 10.42 73.30 29.35
CA SER A 829 9.54 72.51 28.47
C SER A 829 10.20 72.26 27.11
N SER A 830 9.88 71.13 26.46
CA SER A 830 10.37 70.82 25.10
C SER A 830 10.08 71.96 24.11
N THR A 831 8.87 72.53 24.19
CA THR A 831 8.46 73.68 23.38
C THR A 831 9.34 74.91 23.60
N SER A 832 9.69 75.22 24.86
CA SER A 832 10.58 76.34 25.22
C SER A 832 11.98 76.18 24.62
N ILE A 833 12.52 74.96 24.64
CA ILE A 833 13.86 74.66 24.10
C ILE A 833 13.85 74.75 22.56
N TRP A 834 12.81 74.22 21.91
CA TRP A 834 12.67 74.32 20.45
C TRP A 834 12.43 75.74 19.96
N GLN A 835 11.72 76.57 20.73
CA GLN A 835 11.57 77.99 20.45
C GLN A 835 12.92 78.72 20.50
N PHE A 836 13.75 78.41 21.50
CA PHE A 836 15.12 78.93 21.59
C PHE A 836 15.97 78.52 20.39
N VAL A 837 15.91 77.26 19.95
CA VAL A 837 16.61 76.81 18.73
C VAL A 837 16.17 77.63 17.51
N LYS A 838 14.86 77.85 17.35
CA LYS A 838 14.30 78.60 16.22
C LYS A 838 14.80 80.05 16.17
N GLU A 839 14.89 80.71 17.33
CA GLU A 839 15.37 82.09 17.46
C GLU A 839 16.90 82.20 17.28
N ASN A 840 17.65 81.13 17.58
CA ASN A 840 19.12 81.14 17.61
C ASN A 840 19.77 80.33 16.47
N ARG A 841 19.05 79.94 15.41
CA ARG A 841 19.58 79.10 14.32
C ARG A 841 20.89 79.60 13.72
N GLN A 842 21.02 80.90 13.48
CA GLN A 842 22.26 81.48 12.93
C GLN A 842 23.42 81.41 13.92
N ARG A 843 23.17 81.62 15.23
CA ARG A 843 24.18 81.46 16.29
C ARG A 843 24.61 80.01 16.41
N ILE A 844 23.68 79.06 16.33
CA ILE A 844 23.97 77.62 16.37
C ILE A 844 24.84 77.21 15.17
N ARG A 845 24.53 77.69 13.96
CA ARG A 845 25.35 77.45 12.76
C ARG A 845 26.76 78.02 12.88
N ALA A 846 26.89 79.23 13.44
CA ALA A 846 28.21 79.82 13.70
C ALA A 846 29.00 78.98 14.72
N ALA A 847 28.34 78.48 15.77
CA ALA A 847 28.96 77.58 16.74
C ALA A 847 29.40 76.24 16.12
N TYR A 848 28.65 75.69 15.15
CA TYR A 848 29.12 74.54 14.38
C TYR A 848 30.42 74.85 13.62
N ALA A 849 30.49 75.99 12.92
CA ALA A 849 31.69 76.38 12.17
C ALA A 849 32.93 76.55 13.07
N GLU A 850 32.74 76.99 14.32
CA GLU A 850 33.82 77.18 15.29
C GLU A 850 34.24 75.87 15.98
N GLN A 851 33.26 75.05 16.42
CA GLN A 851 33.52 73.90 17.30
C GLN A 851 33.53 72.54 16.60
N ALA A 852 33.17 72.50 15.32
CA ALA A 852 33.21 71.31 14.49
C ALA A 852 34.06 71.55 13.23
N PRO A 853 35.38 71.82 13.38
CA PRO A 853 36.27 71.95 12.24
C PRO A 853 36.17 70.69 11.37
N ASN A 854 36.18 70.86 10.05
CA ASN A 854 35.98 69.80 9.06
C ASN A 854 34.58 69.14 9.04
N GLY A 855 33.58 69.73 9.70
CA GLY A 855 32.19 69.27 9.62
C GLY A 855 31.80 68.16 10.60
N LEU A 856 32.58 67.97 11.68
CA LEU A 856 32.38 66.92 12.69
C LEU A 856 32.30 67.50 14.11
N LEU A 857 31.20 67.26 14.82
CA LEU A 857 31.08 67.63 16.22
C LEU A 857 31.47 66.45 17.14
N TRP A 858 32.50 66.64 17.96
CA TRP A 858 32.99 65.66 18.92
C TRP A 858 32.31 65.82 20.29
N LEU A 859 31.75 64.73 20.81
CA LEU A 859 31.02 64.68 22.08
C LEU A 859 31.80 63.99 23.21
N LYS A 860 32.81 63.17 22.88
CA LYS A 860 33.77 62.58 23.84
C LYS A 860 35.17 63.15 23.63
N GLU A 861 36.00 63.14 24.67
CA GLU A 861 37.38 63.64 24.59
C GLU A 861 38.26 62.75 23.70
N ARG A 862 38.95 63.43 22.77
CA ARG A 862 40.09 62.98 21.94
C ARG A 862 39.84 61.81 20.99
N PHE A 863 39.28 62.18 19.83
CA PHE A 863 39.80 61.67 18.57
C PHE A 863 39.85 62.82 17.55
N ASP A 864 41.04 63.37 17.27
CA ASP A 864 41.20 64.36 16.19
C ASP A 864 41.57 63.61 14.90
N PRO A 865 40.70 63.57 13.88
CA PRO A 865 40.97 62.85 12.64
C PRO A 865 42.04 63.52 11.77
N GLY A 866 42.49 64.73 12.11
CA GLY A 866 43.40 65.56 11.32
C GLY A 866 42.66 66.39 10.25
N GLU A 867 43.33 66.71 9.14
CA GLU A 867 42.83 67.59 8.05
C GLU A 867 41.76 66.95 7.12
N VAL A 868 41.01 65.95 7.59
CA VAL A 868 40.06 65.23 6.73
C VAL A 868 38.71 65.93 6.72
N ASP A 869 38.27 66.40 5.54
CA ASP A 869 37.00 67.11 5.36
C ASP A 869 35.79 66.17 5.30
N PHE A 870 34.82 66.42 6.18
CA PHE A 870 33.53 65.73 6.31
C PHE A 870 32.33 66.67 6.14
N THR A 871 32.53 67.91 5.68
CA THR A 871 31.48 68.95 5.62
C THR A 871 30.24 68.51 4.85
N ASN A 872 30.42 67.72 3.78
CA ASN A 872 29.32 67.19 2.98
C ASN A 872 28.85 65.80 3.41
N ASP A 873 29.51 65.17 4.38
CA ASP A 873 29.21 63.80 4.80
C ASP A 873 28.09 63.77 5.85
N TYR A 874 27.30 62.72 5.79
CA TYR A 874 26.17 62.50 6.70
C TYR A 874 26.42 61.22 7.48
N PHE A 875 26.84 61.29 8.73
CA PHE A 875 27.15 60.08 9.50
C PHE A 875 27.17 60.29 11.02
N THR A 876 27.14 59.18 11.74
CA THR A 876 27.22 59.11 13.21
C THR A 876 28.16 58.00 13.65
N ILE A 877 28.94 58.26 14.69
CA ILE A 877 29.88 57.28 15.26
C ILE A 877 29.58 57.09 16.74
N CYS A 878 29.34 55.86 17.18
CA CYS A 878 29.15 55.52 18.59
C CYS A 878 30.00 54.33 19.03
N GLU A 879 30.33 54.29 20.31
CA GLU A 879 30.89 53.08 20.92
C GLU A 879 29.78 52.09 21.24
N SER A 880 30.07 50.81 21.04
CA SER A 880 29.20 49.71 21.45
C SER A 880 30.04 48.54 21.94
N SER A 881 29.51 47.78 22.88
CA SER A 881 30.00 46.45 23.23
C SER A 881 29.03 45.35 22.80
N TRP A 882 27.87 45.72 22.27
CA TRP A 882 26.81 44.79 21.91
C TRP A 882 26.78 44.55 20.42
N ILE A 883 26.97 43.29 20.02
CA ILE A 883 26.88 42.83 18.63
C ILE A 883 25.53 42.14 18.47
N SER A 884 24.71 42.63 17.55
CA SER A 884 23.32 42.18 17.41
C SER A 884 23.23 40.77 16.84
N LYS A 885 24.17 40.43 15.95
CA LYS A 885 24.17 39.22 15.12
C LYS A 885 25.49 38.45 15.26
N CYS A 886 25.80 38.04 16.50
CA CYS A 886 26.93 37.13 16.75
C CYS A 886 26.67 35.73 16.17
N LEU A 887 27.75 35.02 15.87
CA LEU A 887 27.72 33.61 15.49
C LEU A 887 27.16 32.75 16.64
N ASP A 888 26.29 31.79 16.31
CA ASP A 888 25.98 30.70 17.21
C ASP A 888 27.12 29.68 17.26
N ASN A 889 27.04 28.75 18.22
CA ASN A 889 28.10 27.77 18.45
C ASN A 889 28.37 26.89 17.22
N ALA A 890 27.32 26.41 16.53
CA ALA A 890 27.50 25.47 15.43
C ALA A 890 28.15 26.17 14.22
N PHE A 891 27.70 27.38 13.89
CA PHE A 891 28.33 28.16 12.80
C PHE A 891 29.78 28.51 13.14
N TYR A 892 30.04 28.94 14.37
CA TYR A 892 31.38 29.32 14.83
C TYR A 892 32.40 28.17 14.68
N GLU A 893 32.07 26.97 15.16
CA GLU A 893 33.02 25.83 15.13
C GLU A 893 33.35 25.41 13.69
N ILE A 894 32.35 25.31 12.82
CA ILE A 894 32.54 24.96 11.40
C ILE A 894 33.37 26.04 10.70
N PHE A 895 33.00 27.31 10.90
CA PHE A 895 33.67 28.43 10.23
C PHE A 895 35.12 28.56 10.67
N ARG A 896 35.39 28.42 11.97
CA ARG A 896 36.74 28.45 12.52
C ARG A 896 37.62 27.37 11.93
N THR A 897 37.12 26.14 11.89
CA THR A 897 37.84 24.99 11.33
C THR A 897 38.22 25.25 9.87
N GLU A 898 37.27 25.70 9.04
CA GLU A 898 37.55 26.01 7.62
C GLU A 898 38.53 27.17 7.44
N ILE A 899 38.44 28.24 8.24
CA ILE A 899 39.39 29.36 8.14
C ILE A 899 40.81 28.92 8.51
N GLU A 900 40.96 28.06 9.53
CA GLU A 900 42.25 27.50 9.94
C GLU A 900 42.82 26.55 8.88
N GLU A 901 42.04 25.56 8.43
CA GLU A 901 42.48 24.55 7.45
C GLU A 901 42.86 25.16 6.10
N LYS A 902 42.16 26.20 5.65
CA LYS A 902 42.43 26.88 4.38
C LYS A 902 43.43 28.03 4.50
N SER A 903 44.04 28.21 5.68
CA SER A 903 45.06 29.24 5.95
C SER A 903 44.58 30.66 5.63
N LEU A 904 43.36 31.01 6.03
CA LEU A 904 42.71 32.31 5.78
C LEU A 904 42.85 33.30 6.96
N ASN A 905 43.57 32.93 8.02
CA ASN A 905 43.81 33.73 9.23
C ASN A 905 44.50 35.10 8.99
N GLU A 906 45.10 35.28 7.81
CA GLU A 906 45.74 36.54 7.40
C GLU A 906 44.71 37.62 7.06
N ILE A 907 43.52 37.23 6.56
CA ILE A 907 42.46 38.14 6.12
C ILE A 907 41.18 38.03 6.97
N VAL A 908 41.03 36.95 7.75
CA VAL A 908 39.91 36.76 8.68
C VAL A 908 40.44 36.57 10.10
N ALA A 909 39.76 37.17 11.07
CA ALA A 909 39.89 36.84 12.48
C ALA A 909 38.53 36.41 13.02
N ILE A 910 38.54 35.45 13.95
CA ILE A 910 37.33 34.98 14.63
C ILE A 910 37.54 35.18 16.12
N HIS A 911 36.69 35.99 16.73
CA HIS A 911 36.70 36.26 18.16
C HIS A 911 35.66 35.37 18.85
N GLU A 912 36.09 34.66 19.89
CA GLU A 912 35.22 33.83 20.72
C GLU A 912 34.36 34.68 21.68
#